data_AF-A0AAN6L791-F1
#
_entry.id   AF-A0AAN6L791-F1
#
_cell.length_a   1.000
_cell.length_b   1.000
_cell.length_c   1.000
_cell.angle_alpha   90.00
_cell.angle_beta   90.00
_cell.angle_gamma   90.00
#
_symmetry.space_group_name_H-M   'P 1'
#
loop_
_entity.id
_entity.type
_entity.pdbx_description
1 polymer ?
#
loop_
_entity_poly.entity_id
_entity_poly.type
_entity_poly.pdbx_seq_one_letter_code
_entity_poly.pdbx_strand_id
1 'polypeptide(L)'
;MASFNPASCSPFSRAVVSSMQKLYPESLADKSFDNTGLLLEAPFDFSRRQKNSVLLTIDLTKAVADEAIERGDSIIIAYHPIIFRGLKSLTLGNTQQQSLLRLAQHGISVYSPHTAVDAVPGGMADWLCDMITPPTPYLPHSRSTIHPNPAPPPGFENAGTGRLVTLAFPFRLTSLLKLLSIGMPQLKGFSLALPQGEEIEDMAEIRTIATCPGSGSSILLQNGNPVADLLLTGEMSHHDALAATERGSVVVSLFHTNSERGFLRDVMSRKLEETLRSEWDAVRGEEAIRLGSGDKDSISQWLDEPMFTVSVSERDRDPTTDLAESSPFQPSSNDTTTLHPPPSPPSPSFTTPPQTRKRRACEAVDDEVDTSSSRSTTGAGARLDIAAVQKKVRRALEDSGDPPSPHLLQKRVVDLAAPAAIETTTTSTSTTMDSDDEFLTDGSSQGDMLDMQGSEDESLAEDFGDDDFGGSFSYDKDMIKQSRKPYEVDFKVLSTEDIQREQNVQIQEVSSILGLPPESAAILLRYGRWNREKLIELYMERPDEIQEEAGVGSSFSGTPKTEVIPGFTCDICCDDDDDLETYAMRCGHRFCVDCYRHYLGQKIREEGEAARIQCPQHDCHRIVDSKTLDFLVTEDLRERYHILLMRTYVDDKENLKWCPAPNCEFAVDCPVKKRELNRIVPTVQCSCTHSFCFGCTLNDHQPPPCTLVKKWLKKCKDDSETANWISANTKECPKCASTIEKNGGCNHMTCRKCKHEFCWMCMGPWSEHGTSWYNCNRFEEKSGTTARDAQARSRQSLERYLHYYNRYANHEQSAKLDKDLYLKTEKKMMSLQSQSGMSWIEVQFLDTASHALQQCRQTLKWTYAFAFYLARNNLTEIFEDNQKDLEMAVESLSEMFEKPIDQLSDLKVDILDKTAYCNKRRVILLSDTAEALKNEEWSFNVDLSS
;
A
#
# COMPACT_ATOMS: atom_id res chain seq x y z
N MET A 1 10.94 58.25 -22.02
CA MET A 1 10.46 57.05 -21.30
C MET A 1 10.16 55.99 -22.35
N ALA A 2 11.10 55.07 -22.56
CA ALA A 2 10.78 53.84 -23.27
C ALA A 2 9.88 52.97 -22.37
N SER A 3 9.01 52.16 -22.95
CA SER A 3 8.18 51.20 -22.20
C SER A 3 9.05 50.00 -21.81
N PHE A 4 9.69 50.07 -20.64
CA PHE A 4 10.42 48.94 -20.05
C PHE A 4 9.49 47.72 -19.93
N ASN A 5 9.94 46.56 -20.41
CA ASN A 5 9.13 45.35 -20.46
C ASN A 5 9.12 44.65 -19.09
N PRO A 6 7.97 44.56 -18.37
CA PRO A 6 7.92 43.99 -17.02
C PRO A 6 8.12 42.46 -16.96
N ALA A 7 8.26 41.80 -18.10
CA ALA A 7 8.39 40.35 -18.23
C ALA A 7 9.84 39.88 -18.50
N SER A 8 10.84 40.65 -18.07
CA SER A 8 12.26 40.25 -18.19
C SER A 8 12.74 39.51 -16.94
N CYS A 9 13.55 38.47 -17.13
CA CYS A 9 14.30 37.80 -16.08
C CYS A 9 15.60 38.56 -15.74
N SER A 10 16.06 38.50 -14.49
CA SER A 10 17.21 39.28 -14.04
C SER A 10 18.48 38.94 -14.85
N PRO A 11 19.33 39.92 -15.21
CA PRO A 11 20.58 39.64 -15.93
C PRO A 11 21.50 38.68 -15.17
N PHE A 12 21.56 38.80 -13.85
CA PHE A 12 22.37 37.92 -13.00
C PHE A 12 21.82 36.49 -12.98
N SER A 13 20.50 36.30 -12.78
CA SER A 13 19.86 34.99 -12.81
C SER A 13 20.05 34.29 -14.17
N ARG A 14 20.02 35.03 -15.29
CA ARG A 14 20.36 34.48 -16.62
C ARG A 14 21.83 34.05 -16.74
N ALA A 15 22.78 34.81 -16.20
CA ALA A 15 24.19 34.42 -16.16
C ALA A 15 24.40 33.13 -15.33
N VAL A 16 23.69 32.99 -14.20
CA VAL A 16 23.71 31.78 -13.37
C VAL A 16 23.11 30.58 -14.11
N VAL A 17 21.94 30.72 -14.74
CA VAL A 17 21.32 29.64 -15.54
C VAL A 17 22.22 29.23 -16.70
N SER A 18 22.84 30.17 -17.42
CA SER A 18 23.78 29.83 -18.51
C SER A 18 25.04 29.14 -18.00
N SER A 19 25.57 29.55 -16.84
CA SER A 19 26.70 28.87 -16.17
C SER A 19 26.33 27.43 -15.80
N MET A 20 25.13 27.23 -15.24
CA MET A 20 24.60 25.91 -14.90
C MET A 20 24.41 25.02 -16.14
N GLN A 21 23.84 25.54 -17.23
CA GLN A 21 23.67 24.80 -18.49
C GLN A 21 25.01 24.48 -19.18
N LYS A 22 26.05 25.30 -18.98
CA LYS A 22 27.42 25.05 -19.49
C LYS A 22 28.16 23.98 -18.68
N LEU A 23 27.94 23.91 -17.37
CA LEU A 23 28.52 22.89 -16.49
C LEU A 23 27.74 21.57 -16.53
N TYR A 24 26.41 21.64 -16.60
CA TYR A 24 25.47 20.53 -16.45
C TYR A 24 24.36 20.63 -17.52
N PRO A 25 24.63 20.24 -18.78
CA PRO A 25 23.65 20.36 -19.86
C PRO A 25 22.34 19.59 -19.59
N GLU A 26 21.20 20.25 -19.72
CA GLU A 26 19.85 19.68 -19.53
C GLU A 26 19.50 18.54 -20.52
N SER A 27 20.35 18.27 -21.51
CA SER A 27 20.26 17.10 -22.39
C SER A 27 20.84 15.83 -21.78
N LEU A 28 21.57 15.91 -20.66
CA LEU A 28 22.12 14.77 -19.93
C LEU A 28 21.19 14.22 -18.85
N ALA A 29 20.17 14.99 -18.44
CA ALA A 29 19.19 14.59 -17.42
C ALA A 29 18.20 13.51 -17.91
N ASP A 30 17.71 12.68 -16.99
CA ASP A 30 16.74 11.62 -17.29
C ASP A 30 15.30 12.14 -17.32
N LYS A 31 14.90 12.59 -18.52
CA LYS A 31 13.56 13.16 -18.80
C LYS A 31 12.40 12.15 -18.72
N SER A 32 12.65 10.90 -18.31
CA SER A 32 11.57 9.93 -18.06
C SER A 32 10.88 10.14 -16.71
N PHE A 33 11.58 10.70 -15.72
CA PHE A 33 11.03 11.01 -14.39
C PHE A 33 11.52 12.33 -13.79
N ASP A 34 12.67 12.85 -14.23
CA ASP A 34 13.30 14.03 -13.65
C ASP A 34 12.80 15.35 -14.28
N ASN A 35 12.85 16.43 -13.49
CA ASN A 35 12.52 17.78 -13.94
C ASN A 35 13.69 18.74 -13.68
N THR A 36 14.78 18.51 -14.39
CA THR A 36 15.97 19.38 -14.44
C THR A 36 15.70 20.59 -15.34
N GLY A 37 16.04 21.80 -14.87
CA GLY A 37 15.91 23.07 -15.58
C GLY A 37 15.53 24.26 -14.67
N LEU A 38 15.08 25.36 -15.27
CA LEU A 38 14.54 26.52 -14.56
C LEU A 38 13.08 26.26 -14.13
N LEU A 39 12.86 26.03 -12.84
CA LEU A 39 11.57 25.59 -12.28
C LEU A 39 10.69 26.75 -11.79
N LEU A 40 11.32 27.85 -11.39
CA LEU A 40 10.64 29.10 -11.07
C LEU A 40 11.45 30.26 -11.64
N GLU A 41 10.91 30.92 -12.66
CA GLU A 41 11.41 32.22 -13.11
C GLU A 41 10.62 33.33 -12.42
N ALA A 42 11.32 34.21 -11.70
CA ALA A 42 10.69 35.33 -11.01
C ALA A 42 10.86 36.64 -11.84
N PRO A 43 9.81 37.48 -11.96
CA PRO A 43 9.88 38.70 -12.77
C PRO A 43 10.82 39.73 -12.15
N PHE A 44 11.66 40.36 -12.98
CA PHE A 44 12.63 41.34 -12.51
C PHE A 44 12.00 42.72 -12.25
N ASP A 45 11.92 43.07 -10.97
CA ASP A 45 11.42 44.36 -10.48
C ASP A 45 12.59 45.34 -10.28
N PHE A 46 12.82 46.22 -11.26
CA PHE A 46 13.89 47.24 -11.21
C PHE A 46 13.80 48.17 -9.98
N SER A 47 12.63 48.28 -9.32
CA SER A 47 12.47 49.08 -8.10
C SER A 47 12.95 48.37 -6.83
N ARG A 48 13.17 47.05 -6.90
CA ARG A 48 13.53 46.20 -5.77
C ARG A 48 14.93 45.64 -5.91
N ARG A 49 15.88 46.25 -5.20
CA ARG A 49 17.26 45.77 -5.17
C ARG A 49 17.37 44.43 -4.42
N GLN A 50 17.87 43.41 -5.14
CA GLN A 50 18.38 42.16 -4.59
C GLN A 50 19.91 42.21 -4.53
N LYS A 51 20.54 41.19 -3.95
CA LYS A 51 21.99 40.97 -4.06
C LYS A 51 22.28 40.05 -5.25
N ASN A 52 23.39 40.31 -5.95
CA ASN A 52 23.97 39.38 -6.92
C ASN A 52 24.51 38.15 -6.16
N SER A 53 23.63 37.24 -5.74
CA SER A 53 24.00 36.08 -4.94
C SER A 53 23.17 34.85 -5.24
N VAL A 54 23.80 33.69 -4.99
CA VAL A 54 23.28 32.36 -5.31
C VAL A 54 23.28 31.51 -4.04
N LEU A 55 22.13 30.91 -3.73
CA LEU A 55 21.99 29.95 -2.64
C LEU A 55 21.94 28.52 -3.21
N LEU A 56 22.91 27.69 -2.84
CA LEU A 56 22.93 26.25 -3.13
C LEU A 56 22.25 25.50 -1.98
N THR A 57 21.38 24.56 -2.31
CA THR A 57 20.67 23.69 -1.35
C THR A 57 20.45 22.31 -1.95
N ILE A 58 20.27 21.28 -1.12
CA ILE A 58 19.73 20.00 -1.62
C ILE A 58 18.24 20.14 -1.86
N ASP A 59 17.49 20.22 -0.76
CA ASP A 59 16.03 20.31 -0.75
C ASP A 59 15.60 21.76 -0.50
N LEU A 60 14.72 22.29 -1.35
CA LEU A 60 14.14 23.63 -1.13
C LEU A 60 12.99 23.57 -0.12
N THR A 61 13.35 23.41 1.15
CA THR A 61 12.39 23.45 2.27
C THR A 61 11.92 24.88 2.56
N LYS A 62 10.85 25.01 3.37
CA LYS A 62 10.40 26.32 3.87
C LYS A 62 11.53 27.09 4.57
N ALA A 63 12.36 26.42 5.36
CA ALA A 63 13.44 27.07 6.11
C ALA A 63 14.53 27.64 5.19
N VAL A 64 14.84 26.95 4.09
CA VAL A 64 15.75 27.42 3.04
C VAL A 64 15.13 28.59 2.25
N ALA A 65 13.83 28.53 1.96
CA ALA A 65 13.13 29.65 1.34
C ALA A 65 13.07 30.89 2.26
N ASP A 66 12.91 30.70 3.57
CA ASP A 66 13.01 31.75 4.58
C ASP A 66 14.45 32.33 4.62
N GLU A 67 15.49 31.48 4.58
CA GLU A 67 16.90 31.91 4.50
C GLU A 67 17.17 32.77 3.25
N ALA A 68 16.77 32.31 2.06
CA ALA A 68 16.99 33.06 0.81
C ALA A 68 16.30 34.44 0.82
N ILE A 69 15.10 34.52 1.41
CA ILE A 69 14.33 35.77 1.56
C ILE A 69 14.98 36.73 2.56
N GLU A 70 15.48 36.21 3.70
CA GLU A 70 16.23 37.00 4.69
C GLU A 70 17.56 37.52 4.15
N ARG A 71 18.26 36.70 3.36
CA ARG A 71 19.52 37.06 2.69
C ARG A 71 19.31 38.04 1.54
N GLY A 72 18.19 37.95 0.83
CA GLY A 72 17.90 38.73 -0.38
C GLY A 72 18.63 38.22 -1.62
N ASP A 73 18.77 36.89 -1.73
CA ASP A 73 19.44 36.21 -2.84
C ASP A 73 18.59 36.27 -4.15
N SER A 74 19.23 36.31 -5.32
CA SER A 74 18.52 36.42 -6.61
C SER A 74 18.06 35.07 -7.20
N ILE A 75 18.78 33.98 -6.88
CA ILE A 75 18.47 32.64 -7.40
C ILE A 75 18.92 31.54 -6.45
N ILE A 76 18.06 30.53 -6.29
CA ILE A 76 18.36 29.27 -5.59
C ILE A 76 18.68 28.20 -6.63
N ILE A 77 19.77 27.47 -6.41
CA ILE A 77 20.06 26.21 -7.11
C ILE A 77 19.75 25.08 -6.13
N ALA A 78 18.63 24.39 -6.35
CA ALA A 78 18.22 23.23 -5.56
C ALA A 78 18.68 21.96 -6.27
N TYR A 79 19.44 21.10 -5.58
CA TYR A 79 19.90 19.82 -6.15
C TYR A 79 18.71 18.98 -6.60
N HIS A 80 17.70 18.84 -5.73
CA HIS A 80 16.44 18.20 -6.06
C HIS A 80 15.42 19.17 -6.69
N PRO A 81 14.67 18.75 -7.71
CA PRO A 81 13.58 19.53 -8.27
C PRO A 81 12.46 19.77 -7.26
N ILE A 82 12.27 21.02 -6.84
CA ILE A 82 11.07 21.39 -6.06
C ILE A 82 9.76 21.07 -6.81
N ILE A 83 9.79 20.88 -8.14
CA ILE A 83 8.65 20.46 -8.96
C ILE A 83 8.92 19.11 -9.66
N PHE A 84 8.98 18.00 -8.91
CA PHE A 84 9.04 16.64 -9.49
C PHE A 84 7.80 16.26 -10.33
N ARG A 85 6.64 16.89 -10.09
CA ARG A 85 5.39 16.61 -10.83
C ARG A 85 4.66 17.92 -11.13
N GLY A 86 4.08 18.04 -12.31
CA GLY A 86 3.42 19.26 -12.78
C GLY A 86 2.33 19.77 -11.84
N LEU A 87 2.48 21.01 -11.36
CA LEU A 87 1.54 21.65 -10.44
C LEU A 87 0.29 22.13 -11.19
N LYS A 88 -0.89 21.61 -10.79
CA LYS A 88 -2.18 21.99 -11.38
C LYS A 88 -2.66 23.38 -10.95
N SER A 89 -2.15 23.88 -9.83
CA SER A 89 -2.42 25.20 -9.26
C SER A 89 -1.28 25.62 -8.34
N LEU A 90 -1.17 26.92 -8.08
CA LEU A 90 -0.27 27.50 -7.09
C LEU A 90 -1.12 28.20 -6.03
N THR A 91 -1.08 27.69 -4.80
CA THR A 91 -1.91 28.18 -3.68
C THR A 91 -1.10 28.22 -2.38
N LEU A 92 -1.60 28.95 -1.38
CA LEU A 92 -0.99 28.97 -0.03
C LEU A 92 -1.37 27.75 0.83
N GLY A 93 -2.19 26.82 0.32
CA GLY A 93 -2.68 25.65 1.06
C GLY A 93 -1.71 24.47 1.13
N ASN A 94 -0.55 24.57 0.48
CA ASN A 94 0.49 23.55 0.46
C ASN A 94 1.86 24.23 0.63
N THR A 95 2.76 23.63 1.42
CA THR A 95 4.04 24.23 1.83
C THR A 95 5.05 24.43 0.69
N GLN A 96 5.10 23.50 -0.27
CA GLN A 96 5.90 23.61 -1.50
C GLN A 96 5.37 24.77 -2.38
N GLN A 97 4.06 24.80 -2.62
CA GLN A 97 3.41 25.89 -3.39
C GLN A 97 3.53 27.26 -2.70
N GLN A 98 3.38 27.31 -1.37
CA GLN A 98 3.58 28.51 -0.56
C GLN A 98 5.02 29.03 -0.66
N SER A 99 6.01 28.12 -0.64
CA SER A 99 7.42 28.50 -0.77
C SER A 99 7.72 29.06 -2.17
N LEU A 100 7.24 28.41 -3.23
CA LEU A 100 7.33 28.91 -4.61
C LEU A 100 6.66 30.29 -4.77
N LEU A 101 5.44 30.45 -4.26
CA LEU A 101 4.71 31.73 -4.31
C LEU A 101 5.44 32.85 -3.56
N ARG A 102 6.05 32.56 -2.40
CA ARG A 102 6.83 33.56 -1.64
C ARG A 102 8.13 33.91 -2.34
N LEU A 103 8.86 32.95 -2.88
CA LEU A 103 10.08 33.20 -3.65
C LEU A 103 9.77 34.06 -4.89
N ALA A 104 8.72 33.71 -5.65
CA ALA A 104 8.23 34.52 -6.76
C ALA A 104 7.83 35.93 -6.32
N GLN A 105 7.07 36.06 -5.21
CA GLN A 105 6.67 37.34 -4.65
C GLN A 105 7.88 38.21 -4.25
N HIS A 106 8.97 37.60 -3.77
CA HIS A 106 10.22 38.29 -3.41
C HIS A 106 11.17 38.52 -4.60
N GLY A 107 10.92 37.90 -5.75
CA GLY A 107 11.71 38.02 -6.98
C GLY A 107 12.82 36.96 -7.12
N ILE A 108 12.79 35.91 -6.30
CA ILE A 108 13.85 34.89 -6.23
C ILE A 108 13.50 33.74 -7.18
N SER A 109 14.40 33.43 -8.11
CA SER A 109 14.23 32.33 -9.06
C SER A 109 14.73 31.00 -8.49
N VAL A 110 14.28 29.87 -9.04
CA VAL A 110 14.72 28.51 -8.64
C VAL A 110 15.06 27.68 -9.87
N TYR A 111 16.29 27.17 -9.91
CA TYR A 111 16.79 26.24 -10.93
C TYR A 111 17.20 24.92 -10.26
N SER A 112 17.06 23.79 -10.96
CA SER A 112 17.51 22.48 -10.48
C SER A 112 18.27 21.71 -11.56
N PRO A 113 19.51 21.24 -11.29
CA PRO A 113 20.31 20.51 -12.26
C PRO A 113 20.27 18.97 -12.10
N HIS A 114 19.82 18.50 -10.93
CA HIS A 114 19.65 17.11 -10.50
C HIS A 114 20.42 16.05 -11.33
N THR A 115 19.73 15.23 -12.13
CA THR A 115 20.34 14.08 -12.81
C THR A 115 21.37 14.46 -13.90
N ALA A 116 21.41 15.73 -14.35
CA ALA A 116 22.51 16.20 -15.20
C ALA A 116 23.83 16.32 -14.42
N VAL A 117 23.80 16.57 -13.11
CA VAL A 117 24.99 16.54 -12.24
C VAL A 117 25.50 15.12 -12.04
N ASP A 118 24.60 14.13 -11.99
CA ASP A 118 24.96 12.71 -11.87
C ASP A 118 25.55 12.14 -13.17
N ALA A 119 24.97 12.53 -14.31
CA ALA A 119 25.38 12.04 -15.61
C ALA A 119 26.70 12.64 -16.11
N VAL A 120 27.03 13.89 -15.76
CA VAL A 120 28.15 14.62 -16.37
C VAL A 120 29.54 14.06 -15.97
N PRO A 121 30.52 14.03 -16.88
CA PRO A 121 31.92 13.74 -16.54
C PRO A 121 32.48 14.74 -15.53
N GLY A 122 33.02 14.25 -14.42
CA GLY A 122 33.46 15.09 -13.30
C GLY A 122 32.30 15.65 -12.46
N GLY A 123 31.12 15.08 -12.58
CA GLY A 123 29.94 15.34 -11.75
C GLY A 123 29.91 14.51 -10.46
N MET A 124 28.71 14.31 -9.93
CA MET A 124 28.46 13.64 -8.64
C MET A 124 28.99 12.20 -8.61
N ALA A 125 28.68 11.40 -9.64
CA ALA A 125 29.13 10.00 -9.70
C ALA A 125 30.66 9.86 -9.84
N ASP A 126 31.32 10.82 -10.50
CA ASP A 126 32.78 10.86 -10.62
C ASP A 126 33.45 11.29 -9.30
N TRP A 127 32.85 12.22 -8.56
CA TRP A 127 33.34 12.63 -7.23
C TRP A 127 33.18 11.51 -6.19
N LEU A 128 32.09 10.74 -6.23
CA LEU A 128 31.96 9.51 -5.42
C LEU A 128 33.11 8.52 -5.68
N CYS A 129 33.53 8.36 -6.94
CA CYS A 129 34.70 7.56 -7.28
C CYS A 129 35.99 8.16 -6.69
N ASP A 130 36.17 9.48 -6.74
CA ASP A 130 37.36 10.15 -6.21
C ASP A 130 37.49 10.01 -4.69
N MET A 131 36.37 9.91 -3.95
CA MET A 131 36.39 9.74 -2.49
C MET A 131 36.79 8.32 -2.04
N ILE A 132 36.36 7.28 -2.76
CA ILE A 132 36.69 5.88 -2.43
C ILE A 132 37.97 5.38 -3.11
N THR A 133 38.32 5.95 -4.27
CA THR A 133 39.52 5.67 -5.05
C THR A 133 40.25 6.97 -5.38
N PRO A 134 41.02 7.56 -4.43
CA PRO A 134 41.74 8.80 -4.66
C PRO A 134 42.72 8.68 -5.84
N PRO A 135 42.95 9.77 -6.60
CA PRO A 135 43.73 9.74 -7.83
C PRO A 135 45.17 9.27 -7.64
N THR A 136 45.76 8.79 -8.74
CA THR A 136 47.10 8.21 -8.79
C THR A 136 48.19 9.18 -8.29
N PRO A 137 49.25 8.69 -7.63
CA PRO A 137 49.75 7.30 -7.65
C PRO A 137 49.17 6.35 -6.60
N TYR A 138 48.33 6.82 -5.67
CA TYR A 138 47.97 6.06 -4.46
C TYR A 138 47.21 4.75 -4.73
N LEU A 139 46.27 4.75 -5.68
CA LEU A 139 45.49 3.56 -6.02
C LEU A 139 45.24 3.51 -7.54
N PRO A 140 46.00 2.70 -8.32
CA PRO A 140 45.85 2.62 -9.76
C PRO A 140 44.55 1.90 -10.15
N HIS A 141 43.67 2.63 -10.84
CA HIS A 141 42.34 2.19 -11.25
C HIS A 141 41.96 2.74 -12.63
N SER A 142 40.96 2.14 -13.27
CA SER A 142 40.32 2.63 -14.49
C SER A 142 38.82 2.81 -14.26
N ARG A 143 38.22 3.91 -14.75
CA ARG A 143 36.77 4.15 -14.67
C ARG A 143 36.08 4.07 -16.02
N SER A 144 34.82 3.63 -16.01
CA SER A 144 33.92 3.57 -17.17
C SER A 144 32.47 3.84 -16.73
N THR A 145 31.69 4.52 -17.56
CA THR A 145 30.26 4.80 -17.30
C THR A 145 29.43 3.52 -17.47
N ILE A 146 28.50 3.24 -16.55
CA ILE A 146 27.72 1.99 -16.54
C ILE A 146 26.65 2.01 -17.63
N HIS A 147 25.90 3.11 -17.70
CA HIS A 147 24.90 3.36 -18.74
C HIS A 147 25.23 4.68 -19.47
N PRO A 148 26.08 4.64 -20.52
CA PRO A 148 26.40 5.82 -21.32
C PRO A 148 25.15 6.49 -21.90
N ASN A 149 25.15 7.81 -21.95
CA ASN A 149 24.07 8.58 -22.59
C ASN A 149 24.05 8.26 -24.11
N PRO A 150 22.89 7.99 -24.72
CA PRO A 150 22.81 7.60 -26.14
C PRO A 150 23.08 8.75 -27.12
N ALA A 151 23.08 10.01 -26.68
CA ALA A 151 23.29 11.19 -27.53
C ALA A 151 23.98 12.33 -26.74
N PRO A 152 25.25 12.16 -26.30
CA PRO A 152 25.94 13.16 -25.52
C PRO A 152 26.24 14.43 -26.34
N PRO A 153 26.12 15.64 -25.76
CA PRO A 153 26.53 16.87 -26.42
C PRO A 153 28.06 16.93 -26.60
N PRO A 154 28.59 17.69 -27.58
CA PRO A 154 30.02 17.81 -27.82
C PRO A 154 30.80 18.23 -26.56
N GLY A 155 31.89 17.51 -26.27
CA GLY A 155 32.68 17.69 -25.04
C GLY A 155 32.25 16.81 -23.85
N PHE A 156 31.09 16.16 -23.92
CA PHE A 156 30.53 15.34 -22.84
C PHE A 156 30.45 13.84 -23.20
N GLU A 157 31.38 13.35 -24.04
CA GLU A 157 31.36 12.02 -24.67
C GLU A 157 31.28 10.85 -23.69
N ASN A 158 31.79 11.01 -22.46
CA ASN A 158 31.76 9.98 -21.40
C ASN A 158 30.53 10.06 -20.48
N ALA A 159 29.57 10.95 -20.76
CA ALA A 159 28.40 11.16 -19.90
C ALA A 159 27.46 9.94 -19.85
N GLY A 160 26.73 9.81 -18.74
CA GLY A 160 25.75 8.75 -18.51
C GLY A 160 25.66 8.37 -17.04
N THR A 161 24.71 7.50 -16.68
CA THR A 161 24.42 7.18 -15.28
C THR A 161 25.32 6.08 -14.73
N GLY A 162 25.70 6.23 -13.46
CA GLY A 162 26.62 5.35 -12.75
C GLY A 162 28.09 5.41 -13.23
N ARG A 163 29.01 4.96 -12.38
CA ARG A 163 30.42 4.73 -12.72
C ARG A 163 30.86 3.37 -12.19
N LEU A 164 31.55 2.59 -13.02
CA LEU A 164 32.26 1.39 -12.64
C LEU A 164 33.75 1.71 -12.59
N VAL A 165 34.37 1.47 -11.44
CA VAL A 165 35.81 1.58 -11.20
C VAL A 165 36.37 0.17 -11.07
N THR A 166 37.36 -0.16 -11.90
CA THR A 166 38.12 -1.41 -11.82
C THR A 166 39.51 -1.12 -11.27
N LEU A 167 39.87 -1.79 -10.18
CA LEU A 167 41.18 -1.68 -9.57
C LEU A 167 42.20 -2.56 -10.31
N ALA A 168 43.44 -2.08 -10.44
CA ALA A 168 44.51 -2.86 -11.08
C ALA A 168 44.88 -4.13 -10.27
N PHE A 169 44.74 -4.05 -8.94
CA PHE A 169 44.93 -5.14 -7.98
C PHE A 169 43.75 -5.13 -6.99
N PRO A 170 43.35 -6.27 -6.39
CA PRO A 170 42.32 -6.28 -5.36
C PRO A 170 42.73 -5.54 -4.08
N PHE A 171 41.76 -4.94 -3.38
CA PHE A 171 41.94 -4.25 -2.11
C PHE A 171 40.98 -4.77 -1.03
N ARG A 172 41.41 -4.71 0.23
CA ARG A 172 40.56 -5.06 1.38
C ARG A 172 39.45 -4.05 1.60
N LEU A 173 38.23 -4.53 1.84
CA LEU A 173 37.06 -3.69 2.13
C LEU A 173 37.34 -2.66 3.24
N THR A 174 37.96 -3.10 4.34
CA THR A 174 38.36 -2.24 5.48
C THR A 174 39.28 -1.08 5.14
N SER A 175 39.96 -1.10 3.98
CA SER A 175 40.81 -0.01 3.51
C SER A 175 40.01 0.98 2.65
N LEU A 176 39.13 0.48 1.78
CA LEU A 176 38.22 1.30 0.97
C LEU A 176 37.23 2.07 1.86
N LEU A 177 36.67 1.44 2.89
CA LEU A 177 35.79 2.09 3.87
C LEU A 177 36.50 3.20 4.65
N LYS A 178 37.79 3.03 4.97
CA LYS A 178 38.61 4.07 5.62
C LYS A 178 38.90 5.25 4.69
N LEU A 179 39.16 5.00 3.41
CA LEU A 179 39.30 6.06 2.41
C LEU A 179 38.00 6.86 2.28
N LEU A 180 36.85 6.18 2.21
CA LEU A 180 35.53 6.81 2.17
C LEU A 180 35.26 7.71 3.40
N SER A 181 35.57 7.24 4.62
CA SER A 181 35.50 8.06 5.84
C SER A 181 36.46 9.26 5.86
N ILE A 182 37.61 9.17 5.18
CA ILE A 182 38.59 10.27 5.08
C ILE A 182 38.16 11.28 4.01
N GLY A 183 37.56 10.82 2.91
CA GLY A 183 37.04 11.68 1.83
C GLY A 183 35.78 12.46 2.23
N MET A 184 34.93 11.88 3.09
CA MET A 184 33.70 12.53 3.58
C MET A 184 33.68 12.64 5.12
N PRO A 185 34.52 13.51 5.73
CA PRO A 185 34.62 13.65 7.19
C PRO A 185 33.32 14.17 7.85
N GLN A 186 32.35 14.66 7.07
CA GLN A 186 31.02 15.05 7.52
C GLN A 186 30.06 13.87 7.78
N LEU A 187 30.41 12.65 7.36
CA LEU A 187 29.56 11.46 7.60
C LEU A 187 29.62 11.07 9.08
N LYS A 188 28.47 11.21 9.78
CA LYS A 188 28.27 10.65 11.12
C LYS A 188 28.34 9.11 11.13
N GLY A 189 28.10 8.48 9.96
CA GLY A 189 28.20 7.05 9.69
C GLY A 189 27.70 6.73 8.27
N PHE A 190 27.74 5.45 7.90
CA PHE A 190 27.11 4.90 6.69
C PHE A 190 26.58 3.49 6.98
N SER A 191 25.60 3.02 6.21
CA SER A 191 25.10 1.66 6.31
C SER A 191 25.92 0.70 5.44
N LEU A 192 26.15 -0.51 5.93
CA LEU A 192 26.96 -1.56 5.30
C LEU A 192 26.19 -2.88 5.32
N ALA A 193 25.92 -3.46 4.15
CA ALA A 193 25.36 -4.80 4.00
C ALA A 193 26.41 -5.74 3.40
N LEU A 194 26.54 -6.93 3.99
CA LEU A 194 27.54 -7.96 3.68
C LEU A 194 26.85 -9.27 3.29
N PRO A 195 27.48 -10.12 2.46
CA PRO A 195 27.03 -11.49 2.24
C PRO A 195 26.87 -12.30 3.53
N GLN A 196 25.86 -13.15 3.58
CA GLN A 196 25.50 -13.87 4.81
C GLN A 196 26.56 -14.93 5.17
N GLY A 197 27.29 -14.68 6.26
CA GLY A 197 28.33 -15.58 6.79
C GLY A 197 29.76 -15.10 6.55
N GLU A 198 29.96 -13.97 5.87
CA GLU A 198 31.26 -13.29 5.74
C GLU A 198 31.41 -12.21 6.83
N GLU A 199 32.53 -12.18 7.55
CA GLU A 199 32.87 -11.04 8.41
C GLU A 199 33.69 -9.98 7.65
N ILE A 200 33.69 -8.74 8.17
CA ILE A 200 34.41 -7.58 7.59
C ILE A 200 35.92 -7.86 7.41
N GLU A 201 36.46 -8.80 8.19
CA GLU A 201 37.89 -9.14 8.22
C GLU A 201 38.27 -10.22 7.18
N ASP A 202 37.32 -11.05 6.74
CA ASP A 202 37.52 -12.11 5.73
C ASP A 202 37.41 -11.58 4.29
N MET A 203 36.63 -10.50 4.06
CA MET A 203 36.43 -9.90 2.73
C MET A 203 37.69 -9.18 2.18
N ALA A 204 38.64 -9.97 1.70
CA ALA A 204 40.00 -9.56 1.42
C ALA A 204 40.25 -8.88 0.05
N GLU A 205 39.42 -9.15 -0.97
CA GLU A 205 39.76 -8.88 -2.38
C GLU A 205 38.62 -8.22 -3.21
N ILE A 206 38.22 -7.00 -2.85
CA ILE A 206 37.37 -6.16 -3.71
C ILE A 206 38.19 -5.70 -4.92
N ARG A 207 37.71 -5.92 -6.16
CA ARG A 207 38.40 -5.49 -7.40
C ARG A 207 37.58 -4.50 -8.22
N THR A 208 36.27 -4.56 -8.14
CA THR A 208 35.33 -3.70 -8.87
C THR A 208 34.45 -2.96 -7.88
N ILE A 209 34.28 -1.66 -8.13
CA ILE A 209 33.48 -0.76 -7.32
C ILE A 209 32.52 -0.03 -8.27
N ALA A 210 31.22 -0.12 -8.03
CA ALA A 210 30.22 0.63 -8.81
C ALA A 210 29.57 1.69 -7.93
N THR A 211 29.57 2.94 -8.40
CA THR A 211 29.03 4.09 -7.66
C THR A 211 27.80 4.66 -8.37
N CYS A 212 26.74 4.96 -7.63
CA CYS A 212 25.61 5.74 -8.10
C CYS A 212 25.15 6.74 -7.02
N PRO A 213 25.01 8.03 -7.34
CA PRO A 213 24.28 8.98 -6.49
C PRO A 213 22.81 8.58 -6.30
N GLY A 214 22.14 9.11 -5.27
CA GLY A 214 20.72 8.86 -4.99
C GLY A 214 20.36 7.37 -4.84
N SER A 215 19.21 6.97 -5.39
CA SER A 215 18.63 5.63 -5.35
C SER A 215 19.16 4.70 -6.46
N GLY A 216 20.42 4.28 -6.32
CA GLY A 216 21.16 3.55 -7.36
C GLY A 216 20.70 2.12 -7.68
N SER A 217 19.64 1.54 -7.10
CA SER A 217 19.36 0.10 -7.25
C SER A 217 19.12 -0.35 -8.70
N SER A 218 18.38 0.43 -9.48
CA SER A 218 18.11 0.15 -10.91
C SER A 218 19.35 0.23 -11.82
N ILE A 219 20.36 1.01 -11.41
CA ILE A 219 21.62 1.25 -12.14
C ILE A 219 22.70 0.23 -11.72
N LEU A 220 22.69 -0.18 -10.45
CA LEU A 220 23.68 -1.06 -9.85
C LEU A 220 23.27 -2.55 -9.90
N LEU A 221 21.99 -2.88 -10.15
CA LEU A 221 21.46 -4.25 -10.26
C LEU A 221 20.89 -4.56 -11.66
N GLN A 222 21.73 -5.03 -12.59
CA GLN A 222 21.28 -5.41 -13.93
C GLN A 222 20.54 -6.76 -13.92
N ASN A 223 19.21 -6.70 -14.12
CA ASN A 223 18.29 -7.84 -13.97
C ASN A 223 18.43 -8.54 -12.59
N GLY A 224 18.65 -7.74 -11.53
CA GLY A 224 18.86 -8.24 -10.17
C GLY A 224 20.25 -8.85 -9.91
N ASN A 225 21.22 -8.70 -10.82
CA ASN A 225 22.62 -9.05 -10.58
C ASN A 225 23.43 -7.79 -10.26
N PRO A 226 24.24 -7.77 -9.20
CA PRO A 226 25.15 -6.66 -8.93
C PRO A 226 26.18 -6.53 -10.06
N VAL A 227 26.49 -5.29 -10.45
CA VAL A 227 27.45 -4.98 -11.52
C VAL A 227 28.92 -4.93 -11.05
N ALA A 228 29.17 -5.06 -9.74
CA ALA A 228 30.49 -4.99 -9.13
C ALA A 228 30.53 -5.69 -7.75
N ASP A 229 31.74 -5.98 -7.25
CA ASP A 229 31.98 -6.60 -5.94
C ASP A 229 31.55 -5.66 -4.78
N LEU A 230 31.69 -4.35 -4.97
CA LEU A 230 31.28 -3.31 -4.04
C LEU A 230 30.34 -2.31 -4.73
N LEU A 231 29.14 -2.13 -4.18
CA LEU A 231 28.14 -1.15 -4.62
C LEU A 231 28.12 0.02 -3.64
N LEU A 232 28.37 1.24 -4.11
CA LEU A 232 28.32 2.48 -3.33
C LEU A 232 27.14 3.34 -3.82
N THR A 233 26.20 3.66 -2.93
CA THR A 233 24.94 4.33 -3.28
C THR A 233 24.52 5.37 -2.23
N GLY A 234 23.64 6.29 -2.60
CA GLY A 234 22.94 7.15 -1.63
C GLY A 234 21.94 6.32 -0.81
N GLU A 235 21.09 5.56 -1.50
CA GLU A 235 20.17 4.59 -0.90
C GLU A 235 19.95 3.32 -1.77
N MET A 236 19.38 2.28 -1.17
CA MET A 236 18.97 1.02 -1.82
C MET A 236 17.88 0.36 -0.97
N SER A 237 16.91 -0.32 -1.59
CA SER A 237 15.86 -1.01 -0.83
C SER A 237 16.43 -2.22 -0.06
N HIS A 238 15.74 -2.65 1.00
CA HIS A 238 16.17 -3.81 1.78
C HIS A 238 16.24 -5.10 0.92
N HIS A 239 15.30 -5.28 -0.01
CA HIS A 239 15.27 -6.44 -0.90
C HIS A 239 16.35 -6.37 -2.00
N ASP A 240 16.65 -5.18 -2.53
CA ASP A 240 17.76 -4.99 -3.47
C ASP A 240 19.11 -5.26 -2.80
N ALA A 241 19.32 -4.75 -1.58
CA ALA A 241 20.53 -4.99 -0.80
C ALA A 241 20.70 -6.46 -0.42
N LEU A 242 19.61 -7.17 -0.10
CA LEU A 242 19.62 -8.61 0.10
C LEU A 242 19.97 -9.36 -1.20
N ALA A 243 19.35 -9.00 -2.33
CA ALA A 243 19.63 -9.63 -3.62
C ALA A 243 21.07 -9.40 -4.15
N ALA A 244 21.71 -8.31 -3.74
CA ALA A 244 23.13 -8.05 -3.99
C ALA A 244 24.05 -8.91 -3.09
N THR A 245 23.74 -8.98 -1.79
CA THR A 245 24.54 -9.69 -0.78
C THR A 245 24.41 -11.21 -0.90
N GLU A 246 23.24 -11.75 -1.26
CA GLU A 246 23.06 -13.17 -1.65
C GLU A 246 23.94 -13.59 -2.85
N ARG A 247 24.39 -12.62 -3.66
CA ARG A 247 25.25 -12.84 -4.84
C ARG A 247 26.71 -12.51 -4.60
N GLY A 248 27.10 -12.24 -3.35
CA GLY A 248 28.48 -12.01 -2.93
C GLY A 248 28.95 -10.55 -2.96
N SER A 249 28.12 -9.60 -3.39
CA SER A 249 28.49 -8.18 -3.43
C SER A 249 28.19 -7.47 -2.12
N VAL A 250 29.07 -6.54 -1.75
CA VAL A 250 28.90 -5.64 -0.60
C VAL A 250 28.11 -4.41 -1.03
N VAL A 251 27.22 -3.91 -0.16
CA VAL A 251 26.51 -2.64 -0.39
C VAL A 251 26.87 -1.64 0.70
N VAL A 252 27.32 -0.45 0.30
CA VAL A 252 27.52 0.72 1.16
C VAL A 252 26.50 1.79 0.77
N SER A 253 25.68 2.18 1.73
CA SER A 253 24.65 3.21 1.59
C SER A 253 25.01 4.42 2.45
N LEU A 254 25.18 5.58 1.81
CA LEU A 254 25.63 6.83 2.44
C LEU A 254 24.51 7.62 3.14
N PHE A 255 23.27 7.12 3.06
CA PHE A 255 22.02 7.84 3.31
C PHE A 255 21.80 8.99 2.31
N HIS A 256 20.82 8.78 1.43
CA HIS A 256 20.37 9.61 0.30
C HIS A 256 21.25 10.83 -0.02
N THR A 257 21.10 11.90 0.75
CA THR A 257 21.54 13.27 0.44
C THR A 257 22.92 13.66 1.03
N ASN A 258 23.60 12.78 1.76
CA ASN A 258 24.88 13.13 2.43
C ASN A 258 26.05 13.34 1.47
N SER A 259 26.14 12.51 0.44
CA SER A 259 27.15 12.64 -0.64
C SER A 259 26.98 13.97 -1.37
N GLU A 260 25.73 14.32 -1.68
CA GLU A 260 25.37 15.55 -2.39
C GLU A 260 25.73 16.80 -1.57
N ARG A 261 25.49 16.80 -0.24
CA ARG A 261 25.91 17.91 0.65
C ARG A 261 27.43 18.09 0.72
N GLY A 262 28.22 17.05 0.45
CA GLY A 262 29.67 17.16 0.26
C GLY A 262 30.00 17.84 -1.07
N PHE A 263 29.51 17.28 -2.18
CA PHE A 263 29.75 17.81 -3.52
C PHE A 263 29.31 19.27 -3.71
N LEU A 264 28.14 19.66 -3.19
CA LEU A 264 27.64 21.04 -3.23
C LEU A 264 28.65 22.02 -2.62
N ARG A 265 29.21 21.64 -1.47
CA ARG A 265 30.14 22.44 -0.67
C ARG A 265 31.52 22.52 -1.28
N ASP A 266 32.08 21.38 -1.70
CA ASP A 266 33.50 21.25 -2.02
C ASP A 266 33.82 21.39 -3.51
N VAL A 267 32.85 21.10 -4.39
CA VAL A 267 33.03 21.05 -5.86
C VAL A 267 32.10 22.04 -6.57
N MET A 268 30.79 21.96 -6.32
CA MET A 268 29.78 22.68 -7.09
C MET A 268 29.86 24.19 -6.88
N SER A 269 30.04 24.62 -5.63
CA SER A 269 30.27 26.01 -5.23
C SER A 269 31.38 26.69 -6.05
N ARG A 270 32.56 26.05 -6.10
CA ARG A 270 33.76 26.54 -6.79
C ARG A 270 33.59 26.54 -8.30
N LYS A 271 33.15 25.41 -8.88
CA LYS A 271 32.90 25.31 -10.34
C LYS A 271 31.90 26.37 -10.82
N LEU A 272 30.83 26.61 -10.05
CA LEU A 272 29.87 27.64 -10.36
C LEU A 272 30.47 29.05 -10.22
N GLU A 273 31.22 29.35 -9.15
CA GLU A 273 31.85 30.66 -8.99
C GLU A 273 32.85 30.98 -10.12
N GLU A 274 33.68 30.01 -10.51
CA GLU A 274 34.63 30.14 -11.61
C GLU A 274 33.93 30.40 -12.95
N THR A 275 32.89 29.64 -13.27
CA THR A 275 32.14 29.77 -14.54
C THR A 275 31.30 31.05 -14.57
N LEU A 276 30.59 31.35 -13.49
CA LEU A 276 29.73 32.52 -13.34
C LEU A 276 30.51 33.82 -13.44
N ARG A 277 31.81 33.83 -13.09
CA ARG A 277 32.69 34.99 -13.28
C ARG A 277 32.79 35.39 -14.76
N SER A 278 33.04 34.43 -15.65
CA SER A 278 33.07 34.69 -17.10
C SER A 278 31.70 34.99 -17.69
N GLU A 279 30.65 34.31 -17.26
CA GLU A 279 29.29 34.55 -17.78
C GLU A 279 28.72 35.90 -17.32
N TRP A 280 29.01 36.32 -16.09
CA TRP A 280 28.59 37.62 -15.58
C TRP A 280 29.30 38.76 -16.31
N ASP A 281 30.61 38.65 -16.54
CA ASP A 281 31.34 39.66 -17.33
C ASP A 281 30.84 39.74 -18.79
N ALA A 282 30.48 38.61 -19.41
CA ALA A 282 29.88 38.57 -20.74
C ALA A 282 28.48 39.24 -20.77
N VAL A 283 27.57 38.84 -19.88
CA VAL A 283 26.21 39.41 -19.81
C VAL A 283 26.26 40.91 -19.48
N ARG A 284 27.15 41.36 -18.59
CA ARG A 284 27.34 42.79 -18.33
C ARG A 284 27.80 43.55 -19.57
N GLY A 285 28.68 42.97 -20.38
CA GLY A 285 29.08 43.52 -21.68
C GLY A 285 27.90 43.65 -22.65
N GLU A 286 27.07 42.61 -22.78
CA GLU A 286 25.89 42.62 -23.65
C GLU A 286 24.85 43.67 -23.22
N GLU A 287 24.51 43.76 -21.93
CA GLU A 287 23.54 44.75 -21.45
C GLU A 287 24.10 46.18 -21.57
N ALA A 288 25.40 46.41 -21.32
CA ALA A 288 26.03 47.71 -21.52
C ALA A 288 25.97 48.18 -22.98
N ILE A 289 26.08 47.25 -23.94
CA ILE A 289 25.89 47.54 -25.38
C ILE A 289 24.40 47.82 -25.66
N ARG A 290 23.48 47.01 -25.12
CA ARG A 290 22.02 47.16 -25.31
C ARG A 290 21.47 48.49 -24.79
N LEU A 291 22.04 49.03 -23.70
CA LEU A 291 21.58 50.26 -23.03
C LEU A 291 22.10 51.57 -23.65
N GLY A 292 22.99 51.49 -24.66
CA GLY A 292 23.08 52.49 -25.72
C GLY A 292 23.25 53.97 -25.29
N SER A 293 24.09 54.27 -24.30
CA SER A 293 24.50 55.62 -23.86
C SER A 293 23.41 56.58 -23.30
N GLY A 294 22.12 56.30 -23.49
CA GLY A 294 21.04 57.30 -23.37
C GLY A 294 20.15 57.25 -22.12
N ASP A 295 20.02 56.11 -21.46
CA ASP A 295 19.13 55.92 -20.29
C ASP A 295 19.96 55.29 -19.15
N LYS A 296 20.65 56.14 -18.36
CA LYS A 296 21.72 55.72 -17.44
C LYS A 296 21.29 55.46 -16.00
N ASP A 297 20.09 55.87 -15.59
CA ASP A 297 19.82 56.15 -14.17
C ASP A 297 19.12 55.03 -13.39
N SER A 298 18.84 53.88 -14.02
CA SER A 298 18.10 52.75 -13.39
C SER A 298 18.78 51.38 -13.45
N ILE A 299 19.59 51.07 -14.47
CA ILE A 299 20.19 49.73 -14.67
C ILE A 299 21.71 49.73 -14.42
N SER A 300 22.38 50.89 -14.53
CA SER A 300 23.82 51.06 -14.29
C SER A 300 24.30 50.44 -12.97
N GLN A 301 23.69 50.84 -11.85
CA GLN A 301 24.09 50.42 -10.50
C GLN A 301 24.05 48.89 -10.26
N TRP A 302 23.29 48.12 -11.06
CA TRP A 302 23.25 46.66 -10.98
C TRP A 302 24.39 46.00 -11.78
N LEU A 303 24.82 46.63 -12.88
CA LEU A 303 25.92 46.18 -13.72
C LEU A 303 27.28 46.64 -13.17
N ASP A 304 27.31 47.78 -12.48
CA ASP A 304 28.52 48.36 -11.88
C ASP A 304 29.04 47.58 -10.66
N GLU A 305 28.32 46.59 -10.14
CA GLU A 305 28.78 45.69 -9.08
C GLU A 305 29.40 44.38 -9.64
N PRO A 306 30.75 44.25 -9.69
CA PRO A 306 31.42 43.05 -10.20
C PRO A 306 31.46 41.90 -9.18
N MET A 307 31.06 42.16 -7.93
CA MET A 307 31.09 41.17 -6.86
C MET A 307 29.74 40.44 -6.78
N PHE A 308 29.81 39.12 -6.73
CA PHE A 308 28.70 38.23 -6.42
C PHE A 308 29.15 37.20 -5.37
N THR A 309 28.21 36.51 -4.74
CA THR A 309 28.52 35.46 -3.75
C THR A 309 27.75 34.17 -4.03
N VAL A 310 28.46 33.04 -4.13
CA VAL A 310 27.88 31.70 -4.10
C VAL A 310 27.98 31.17 -2.68
N SER A 311 26.87 30.67 -2.13
CA SER A 311 26.79 30.19 -0.75
C SER A 311 25.93 28.92 -0.66
N VAL A 312 26.29 27.99 0.22
CA VAL A 312 25.45 26.82 0.57
C VAL A 312 24.56 27.20 1.75
N SER A 313 23.31 26.75 1.77
CA SER A 313 22.37 26.98 2.87
C SER A 313 22.86 26.37 4.18
N GLU A 314 22.62 27.09 5.28
CA GLU A 314 22.84 26.61 6.65
C GLU A 314 21.56 26.03 7.30
N ARG A 315 20.41 26.21 6.64
CA ARG A 315 19.10 25.70 7.08
C ARG A 315 18.64 24.43 6.35
N ASP A 316 19.34 24.04 5.29
CA ASP A 316 19.25 22.71 4.68
C ASP A 316 19.78 21.65 5.66
N ARG A 317 18.91 20.71 6.05
CA ARG A 317 19.19 19.63 7.00
C ARG A 317 18.55 18.34 6.51
N ASP A 318 19.25 17.24 6.76
CA ASP A 318 18.78 15.89 6.53
C ASP A 318 17.77 15.47 7.62
N PRO A 319 16.51 15.13 7.29
CA PRO A 319 15.54 14.65 8.27
C PRO A 319 15.90 13.27 8.88
N THR A 320 16.88 12.54 8.33
CA THR A 320 17.22 11.18 8.75
C THR A 320 18.46 11.06 9.64
N THR A 321 19.43 11.98 9.56
CA THR A 321 20.71 11.91 10.31
C THR A 321 20.86 12.90 11.48
N ASP A 322 19.86 13.72 11.78
CA ASP A 322 19.91 14.73 12.87
C ASP A 322 19.26 14.30 14.20
N LEU A 323 18.94 13.01 14.37
CA LEU A 323 18.34 12.39 15.57
C LEU A 323 19.24 12.35 16.84
N ALA A 324 20.16 13.31 17.00
CA ALA A 324 21.17 13.32 18.08
C ALA A 324 21.32 14.66 18.84
N GLU A 325 20.63 15.74 18.45
CA GLU A 325 20.79 17.07 19.09
C GLU A 325 19.58 17.55 19.93
N SER A 326 18.43 16.85 19.88
CA SER A 326 17.20 17.29 20.57
C SER A 326 16.91 16.52 21.87
N SER A 327 17.67 16.78 22.94
CA SER A 327 17.31 16.36 24.30
C SER A 327 16.77 17.57 25.10
N PRO A 328 15.46 17.60 25.46
CA PRO A 328 14.84 18.74 26.14
C PRO A 328 15.07 18.72 27.66
N PHE A 329 16.34 18.67 28.09
CA PHE A 329 16.72 18.79 29.51
C PHE A 329 17.88 19.79 29.68
N GLN A 330 17.54 21.07 29.79
CA GLN A 330 18.39 22.06 30.46
C GLN A 330 17.79 22.38 31.83
N PRO A 331 18.51 22.17 32.95
CA PRO A 331 18.10 22.69 34.25
C PRO A 331 18.24 24.21 34.27
N SER A 332 17.31 24.90 34.93
CA SER A 332 17.28 26.35 34.99
C SER A 332 18.42 26.92 35.84
N SER A 333 19.27 27.77 35.24
CA SER A 333 20.20 28.62 35.99
C SER A 333 20.55 29.89 35.21
N ASN A 334 20.15 31.04 35.77
CA ASN A 334 20.98 32.24 35.94
C ASN A 334 20.16 33.32 36.65
N ASP A 335 20.05 33.19 37.96
CA ASP A 335 20.00 34.39 38.80
C ASP A 335 21.45 34.84 39.06
N THR A 336 21.69 36.14 39.16
CA THR A 336 23.05 36.71 39.05
C THR A 336 23.72 36.84 40.42
N THR A 337 25.04 36.57 40.56
CA THR A 337 26.03 37.38 41.33
C THR A 337 27.43 36.73 41.45
N THR A 338 28.43 37.38 40.84
CA THR A 338 29.91 37.44 41.11
C THR A 338 30.67 36.32 41.85
N LEU A 339 31.86 35.95 41.31
CA LEU A 339 33.19 36.33 41.85
C LEU A 339 34.37 35.95 40.92
N HIS A 340 35.60 36.36 41.26
CA HIS A 340 36.80 36.37 40.38
C HIS A 340 37.78 35.18 40.55
N PRO A 341 38.72 34.93 39.60
CA PRO A 341 39.56 33.73 39.51
C PRO A 341 40.97 33.84 40.14
N PRO A 342 41.71 32.71 40.24
CA PRO A 342 43.14 32.67 39.91
C PRO A 342 43.54 31.43 39.03
N PRO A 343 44.83 31.16 38.70
CA PRO A 343 45.22 30.59 37.39
C PRO A 343 45.87 29.18 37.38
N SER A 344 46.53 28.85 36.25
CA SER A 344 47.01 27.53 35.79
C SER A 344 48.30 26.97 36.41
N PRO A 345 48.48 25.63 36.41
CA PRO A 345 49.77 24.92 36.52
C PRO A 345 50.35 24.48 35.13
N PRO A 346 51.62 24.00 35.05
CA PRO A 346 52.37 23.91 33.78
C PRO A 346 52.64 22.48 33.24
N SER A 347 53.25 22.41 32.05
CA SER A 347 53.94 21.22 31.49
C SER A 347 55.46 21.26 31.78
N PRO A 348 56.22 20.16 31.61
CA PRO A 348 56.80 19.82 30.28
C PRO A 348 57.01 18.30 30.02
N SER A 349 57.74 17.98 28.93
CA SER A 349 58.09 16.63 28.42
C SER A 349 59.48 16.11 28.89
N PHE A 350 59.87 14.86 28.56
CA PHE A 350 61.11 14.50 27.80
C PHE A 350 61.44 12.96 27.70
N THR A 351 61.85 12.52 26.50
CA THR A 351 62.76 11.40 26.06
C THR A 351 62.90 10.01 26.75
N THR A 352 62.52 8.94 26.01
CA THR A 352 63.34 7.85 25.37
C THR A 352 64.80 7.50 25.80
N PRO A 353 65.40 6.30 25.44
CA PRO A 353 64.87 5.00 24.95
C PRO A 353 65.43 3.70 25.69
N PRO A 354 66.12 2.65 25.13
CA PRO A 354 65.81 1.22 25.47
C PRO A 354 66.98 0.28 25.92
N GLN A 355 66.71 -0.99 26.35
CA GLN A 355 67.41 -2.26 25.92
C GLN A 355 67.14 -3.55 26.76
N THR A 356 67.56 -4.71 26.17
CA THR A 356 68.03 -6.00 26.78
C THR A 356 67.10 -7.03 27.50
N ARG A 357 66.57 -7.98 26.71
CA ARG A 357 66.99 -9.42 26.62
C ARG A 357 67.29 -10.28 27.89
N LYS A 358 66.40 -11.27 28.13
CA LYS A 358 66.60 -12.62 28.76
C LYS A 358 67.03 -12.77 30.24
N ARG A 359 66.25 -13.58 31.00
CA ARG A 359 66.74 -14.77 31.76
C ARG A 359 65.59 -15.79 31.98
N ARG A 360 65.85 -16.91 32.69
CA ARG A 360 65.02 -18.15 32.69
C ARG A 360 65.11 -18.91 34.02
N ALA A 361 64.05 -19.65 34.36
CA ALA A 361 63.93 -20.75 35.34
C ALA A 361 64.00 -20.43 36.84
N CYS A 362 63.04 -20.98 37.61
CA CYS A 362 63.15 -22.05 38.64
C CYS A 362 61.69 -22.44 39.03
N GLU A 363 61.27 -23.72 38.93
CA GLU A 363 61.23 -24.77 39.99
C GLU A 363 60.00 -24.69 40.93
N ALA A 364 59.36 -25.78 41.39
CA ALA A 364 59.40 -27.21 41.01
C ALA A 364 58.25 -28.02 41.69
N VAL A 365 58.13 -29.31 41.35
CA VAL A 365 57.52 -30.49 42.05
C VAL A 365 56.04 -30.45 42.53
N ASP A 366 55.25 -31.54 42.47
CA ASP A 366 55.29 -32.80 41.68
C ASP A 366 53.80 -33.19 41.33
N ASP A 367 53.13 -34.35 41.48
CA ASP A 367 53.37 -35.73 41.98
C ASP A 367 52.26 -36.68 41.40
N GLU A 368 52.35 -38.01 41.58
CA GLU A 368 51.47 -39.04 40.96
C GLU A 368 50.47 -39.72 41.93
N VAL A 369 49.42 -40.38 41.40
CA VAL A 369 48.91 -41.71 41.88
C VAL A 369 47.83 -42.30 40.93
N ASP A 370 47.83 -43.63 40.80
CA ASP A 370 46.99 -44.47 39.92
C ASP A 370 45.51 -44.67 40.35
N THR A 371 44.64 -45.01 39.37
CA THR A 371 43.89 -46.31 39.23
C THR A 371 42.77 -46.18 38.17
N SER A 372 42.69 -46.96 37.07
CA SER A 372 42.37 -48.40 36.88
C SER A 372 40.89 -48.80 37.14
N SER A 373 40.21 -49.70 36.40
CA SER A 373 40.40 -50.25 35.03
C SER A 373 39.22 -51.17 34.54
N SER A 374 39.02 -51.25 33.21
CA SER A 374 38.65 -52.46 32.42
C SER A 374 37.20 -53.00 32.27
N ARG A 375 36.95 -53.56 31.05
CA ARG A 375 36.02 -54.69 30.67
C ARG A 375 34.48 -54.49 30.77
N SER A 376 33.60 -55.20 30.01
CA SER A 376 33.69 -55.97 28.73
C SER A 376 32.30 -56.53 28.27
N THR A 377 32.10 -56.76 26.95
CA THR A 377 31.13 -57.74 26.30
C THR A 377 29.61 -57.60 26.58
N THR A 378 28.59 -57.99 25.78
CA THR A 378 28.30 -58.43 24.36
C THR A 378 26.74 -58.43 24.19
N GLY A 379 26.06 -58.57 23.03
CA GLY A 379 26.45 -58.73 21.61
C GLY A 379 25.41 -59.52 20.78
N ALA A 380 25.33 -59.30 19.45
CA ALA A 380 24.45 -59.92 18.43
C ALA A 380 22.93 -59.53 18.44
N GLY A 381 22.21 -59.47 17.30
CA GLY A 381 22.62 -59.64 15.88
C GLY A 381 21.45 -59.62 14.85
N ALA A 382 21.77 -59.86 13.56
CA ALA A 382 20.89 -59.91 12.34
C ALA A 382 20.33 -58.55 11.82
N ARG A 383 20.50 -58.12 10.54
CA ARG A 383 20.09 -58.63 9.19
C ARG A 383 18.58 -58.42 8.92
N LEU A 384 18.09 -57.85 7.79
CA LEU A 384 18.57 -57.62 6.40
C LEU A 384 18.41 -56.12 5.98
N ASP A 385 19.16 -55.52 5.04
CA ASP A 385 19.07 -55.55 3.55
C ASP A 385 17.65 -55.26 2.98
N ILE A 386 17.41 -54.46 1.93
CA ILE A 386 18.12 -54.32 0.63
C ILE A 386 18.17 -52.85 0.09
N ALA A 387 19.16 -52.62 -0.79
CA ALA A 387 19.59 -51.44 -1.56
C ALA A 387 18.57 -50.47 -2.25
N ALA A 388 19.12 -49.36 -2.76
CA ALA A 388 18.47 -48.31 -3.56
C ALA A 388 18.90 -48.32 -5.07
N VAL A 389 18.65 -47.20 -5.79
CA VAL A 389 19.29 -46.72 -7.07
C VAL A 389 18.45 -46.71 -8.38
N GLN A 390 18.08 -45.49 -8.79
CA GLN A 390 18.10 -44.86 -10.13
C GLN A 390 17.76 -45.62 -11.46
N LYS A 391 16.61 -45.28 -12.06
CA LYS A 391 16.43 -44.66 -13.41
C LYS A 391 17.38 -45.04 -14.59
N LYS A 392 16.93 -45.87 -15.57
CA LYS A 392 17.19 -45.70 -17.04
C LYS A 392 16.51 -46.71 -18.03
N VAL A 393 15.67 -46.21 -18.95
CA VAL A 393 15.74 -46.31 -20.45
C VAL A 393 15.62 -47.67 -21.24
N ARG A 394 14.64 -47.69 -22.19
CA ARG A 394 14.50 -48.39 -23.53
C ARG A 394 13.95 -49.84 -23.74
N ARG A 395 12.77 -49.88 -24.41
CA ARG A 395 12.37 -50.61 -25.67
C ARG A 395 12.51 -52.15 -25.87
N ALA A 396 11.32 -52.80 -25.97
CA ALA A 396 10.67 -53.36 -27.19
C ALA A 396 10.79 -54.86 -27.61
N LEU A 397 9.66 -55.39 -28.18
CA LEU A 397 9.44 -56.65 -28.97
C LEU A 397 9.51 -57.98 -28.17
N GLU A 398 8.87 -59.13 -28.44
CA GLU A 398 7.81 -59.71 -29.35
C GLU A 398 7.46 -61.14 -28.80
N ASP A 399 6.39 -61.91 -29.08
CA ASP A 399 4.99 -61.72 -29.58
C ASP A 399 4.16 -63.06 -29.47
N SER A 400 2.83 -63.05 -29.77
CA SER A 400 1.94 -64.16 -30.24
C SER A 400 1.17 -65.10 -29.26
N GLY A 401 -0.10 -65.45 -29.60
CA GLY A 401 -0.83 -66.66 -29.13
C GLY A 401 -2.34 -66.51 -28.74
N ASP A 402 -3.28 -66.95 -29.59
CA ASP A 402 -4.77 -66.75 -29.50
C ASP A 402 -5.54 -68.09 -29.74
N PRO A 403 -6.91 -68.21 -29.65
CA PRO A 403 -7.93 -67.41 -28.96
C PRO A 403 -8.62 -68.22 -27.81
N PRO A 404 -9.85 -68.85 -27.83
CA PRO A 404 -10.95 -69.01 -28.82
C PRO A 404 -12.32 -68.45 -28.32
N SER A 405 -13.47 -68.98 -28.82
CA SER A 405 -14.87 -68.65 -28.40
C SER A 405 -15.81 -69.86 -28.72
N PRO A 406 -17.08 -69.81 -29.22
CA PRO A 406 -18.03 -68.73 -29.58
C PRO A 406 -18.93 -68.35 -28.36
N HIS A 407 -20.16 -67.79 -28.37
CA HIS A 407 -21.24 -67.45 -29.35
C HIS A 407 -22.26 -66.48 -28.64
N LEU A 408 -23.31 -65.81 -29.17
CA LEU A 408 -24.12 -65.69 -30.41
C LEU A 408 -24.44 -64.15 -30.61
N LEU A 409 -25.24 -63.59 -31.55
CA LEU A 409 -26.03 -64.12 -32.69
C LEU A 409 -25.94 -63.20 -33.95
N GLN A 410 -26.69 -62.08 -33.99
CA GLN A 410 -27.21 -61.37 -35.20
C GLN A 410 -28.05 -60.15 -34.77
N LYS A 411 -28.28 -59.04 -35.51
CA LYS A 411 -27.89 -58.54 -36.86
C LYS A 411 -26.70 -57.54 -36.73
N ARG A 412 -26.12 -56.81 -37.72
CA ARG A 412 -26.46 -56.32 -39.09
C ARG A 412 -27.50 -55.17 -39.14
N VAL A 413 -27.58 -54.20 -40.07
CA VAL A 413 -26.85 -53.70 -41.30
C VAL A 413 -27.30 -52.21 -41.47
N VAL A 414 -26.73 -51.25 -42.24
CA VAL A 414 -25.60 -51.02 -43.19
C VAL A 414 -25.39 -49.48 -43.29
N ASP A 415 -24.41 -48.87 -43.98
CA ASP A 415 -22.94 -49.02 -44.09
C ASP A 415 -22.36 -47.82 -44.93
N LEU A 416 -21.07 -47.49 -44.74
CA LEU A 416 -20.11 -46.82 -45.67
C LEU A 416 -20.15 -45.29 -46.05
N ALA A 417 -18.94 -44.70 -45.90
CA ALA A 417 -18.20 -43.80 -46.84
C ALA A 417 -18.25 -42.25 -46.75
N ALA A 418 -17.15 -41.66 -47.27
CA ALA A 418 -16.78 -40.23 -47.45
C ALA A 418 -16.16 -40.09 -48.89
N PRO A 419 -15.59 -38.95 -49.43
CA PRO A 419 -15.00 -37.77 -48.77
C PRO A 419 -15.29 -36.40 -49.47
N ALA A 420 -14.40 -35.40 -49.27
CA ALA A 420 -14.51 -33.97 -49.64
C ALA A 420 -14.31 -33.59 -51.13
N ALA A 421 -14.67 -32.34 -51.52
CA ALA A 421 -13.76 -31.31 -52.09
C ALA A 421 -14.43 -30.14 -52.89
N ILE A 422 -13.86 -28.92 -52.76
CA ILE A 422 -13.52 -27.92 -53.82
C ILE A 422 -14.61 -27.04 -54.54
N GLU A 423 -14.28 -25.73 -54.69
CA GLU A 423 -14.73 -24.69 -55.69
C GLU A 423 -16.22 -24.28 -55.82
N THR A 424 -16.64 -23.07 -56.29
CA THR A 424 -16.08 -21.67 -56.30
C THR A 424 -17.18 -20.65 -56.66
N THR A 425 -17.05 -19.38 -56.24
CA THR A 425 -17.68 -18.16 -56.84
C THR A 425 -19.24 -18.09 -56.81
N THR A 426 -19.93 -16.95 -57.00
CA THR A 426 -19.57 -15.62 -57.52
C THR A 426 -20.09 -14.44 -56.65
N THR A 427 -19.57 -13.25 -56.96
CA THR A 427 -20.23 -11.93 -56.80
C THR A 427 -21.65 -11.90 -57.44
N SER A 428 -22.53 -10.90 -57.26
CA SER A 428 -22.37 -9.44 -57.06
C SER A 428 -23.69 -8.76 -56.61
N THR A 429 -23.59 -7.56 -55.97
CA THR A 429 -24.45 -6.32 -56.09
C THR A 429 -25.98 -6.43 -56.36
N SER A 430 -26.89 -5.59 -55.82
CA SER A 430 -26.82 -4.12 -55.67
C SER A 430 -28.00 -3.51 -54.85
N THR A 431 -27.84 -2.27 -54.36
CA THR A 431 -28.80 -1.10 -54.30
C THR A 431 -30.34 -1.29 -54.38
N THR A 432 -31.24 -0.51 -53.74
CA THR A 432 -31.18 0.69 -52.84
C THR A 432 -32.60 1.07 -52.36
N MET A 433 -32.71 1.60 -51.13
CA MET A 433 -33.63 2.68 -50.64
C MET A 433 -35.17 2.59 -50.74
N ASP A 434 -35.82 3.39 -49.86
CA ASP A 434 -37.23 3.84 -49.83
C ASP A 434 -38.36 2.79 -49.64
N SER A 435 -39.57 3.13 -49.18
CA SER A 435 -39.99 4.01 -48.06
C SER A 435 -41.47 3.74 -47.72
N ASP A 436 -41.86 3.97 -46.45
CA ASP A 436 -43.21 4.31 -45.93
C ASP A 436 -44.45 3.37 -46.07
N ASP A 437 -45.33 3.54 -45.07
CA ASP A 437 -46.80 3.41 -44.99
C ASP A 437 -47.58 2.09 -45.26
N GLU A 438 -47.97 1.48 -44.12
CA GLU A 438 -49.37 1.25 -43.65
C GLU A 438 -50.42 0.37 -44.37
N PHE A 439 -51.36 -0.07 -43.51
CA PHE A 439 -52.80 -0.31 -43.75
C PHE A 439 -53.26 -1.67 -44.34
N LEU A 440 -53.82 -2.52 -43.46
CA LEU A 440 -55.26 -2.86 -43.50
C LEU A 440 -55.76 -3.60 -42.23
N THR A 441 -56.96 -3.25 -41.79
CA THR A 441 -57.76 -3.84 -40.67
C THR A 441 -58.66 -4.99 -41.15
N ASP A 442 -59.24 -5.87 -40.32
CA ASP A 442 -60.51 -5.65 -39.57
C ASP A 442 -61.02 -6.99 -38.92
N GLY A 443 -62.04 -6.93 -38.04
CA GLY A 443 -62.89 -8.06 -37.61
C GLY A 443 -62.47 -8.74 -36.28
N SER A 444 -62.96 -8.43 -35.06
CA SER A 444 -64.18 -7.78 -34.53
C SER A 444 -65.32 -8.72 -34.10
N SER A 445 -65.55 -8.81 -32.76
CA SER A 445 -66.81 -9.09 -32.04
C SER A 445 -66.49 -8.98 -30.53
N GLN A 446 -66.87 -7.97 -29.74
CA GLN A 446 -68.20 -7.42 -29.44
C GLN A 446 -69.10 -8.42 -28.68
N GLY A 447 -69.65 -8.09 -27.50
CA GLY A 447 -69.43 -6.91 -26.62
C GLY A 447 -70.57 -6.70 -25.60
N ASP A 448 -70.44 -5.74 -24.67
CA ASP A 448 -71.58 -5.01 -24.05
C ASP A 448 -71.12 -3.73 -23.30
N MET A 449 -72.06 -2.84 -22.92
CA MET A 449 -71.85 -1.49 -22.33
C MET A 449 -72.90 -1.17 -21.23
N LEU A 450 -72.98 -0.07 -20.46
CA LEU A 450 -72.40 1.30 -20.37
C LEU A 450 -72.05 1.59 -18.87
N ASP A 451 -71.64 2.75 -18.31
CA ASP A 451 -71.31 4.17 -18.64
C ASP A 451 -70.26 4.61 -17.56
N MET A 452 -69.39 5.65 -17.62
CA MET A 452 -69.39 7.08 -18.03
C MET A 452 -69.70 8.09 -16.88
N GLN A 453 -68.94 9.21 -16.86
CA GLN A 453 -68.90 10.34 -15.88
C GLN A 453 -68.12 10.07 -14.58
N GLY A 454 -67.43 11.05 -13.95
CA GLY A 454 -67.08 12.42 -14.41
C GLY A 454 -66.68 13.38 -13.27
N SER A 455 -65.70 14.27 -13.54
CA SER A 455 -65.38 15.57 -12.87
C SER A 455 -65.14 15.69 -11.34
N GLU A 456 -64.02 16.35 -11.00
CA GLU A 456 -63.85 17.45 -9.99
C GLU A 456 -64.31 17.28 -8.53
N ASP A 457 -63.39 17.46 -7.56
CA ASP A 457 -63.21 18.73 -6.80
C ASP A 457 -61.90 18.68 -5.95
N GLU A 458 -61.54 19.78 -5.26
CA GLU A 458 -60.27 19.98 -4.53
C GLU A 458 -60.27 19.65 -3.01
N SER A 459 -59.05 19.65 -2.47
CA SER A 459 -58.67 20.37 -1.22
C SER A 459 -58.61 19.61 0.12
N LEU A 460 -57.48 19.84 0.82
CA LEU A 460 -57.27 19.76 2.29
C LEU A 460 -57.43 18.37 2.96
N ALA A 461 -56.79 18.06 4.08
CA ALA A 461 -55.53 18.50 4.72
C ALA A 461 -55.21 17.49 5.85
N GLU A 462 -53.96 17.51 6.37
CA GLU A 462 -53.54 16.99 7.70
C GLU A 462 -53.96 15.53 8.08
N ASP A 463 -53.09 14.51 8.04
CA ASP A 463 -51.90 14.26 8.89
C ASP A 463 -52.23 13.70 10.30
N PHE A 464 -51.37 12.76 10.77
CA PHE A 464 -51.38 11.99 12.02
C PHE A 464 -52.54 11.00 12.33
N GLY A 465 -52.19 9.75 12.63
CA GLY A 465 -53.10 8.74 13.22
C GLY A 465 -52.59 7.28 13.13
N ASP A 466 -51.91 6.81 14.18
CA ASP A 466 -51.24 5.50 14.26
C ASP A 466 -52.13 4.24 14.08
N ASP A 467 -51.46 3.17 13.62
CA ASP A 467 -51.57 1.74 13.96
C ASP A 467 -52.90 0.93 13.94
N ASP A 468 -52.76 -0.24 13.31
CA ASP A 468 -53.35 -1.56 13.61
C ASP A 468 -54.87 -1.72 13.84
N PHE A 469 -55.57 -2.28 12.83
CA PHE A 469 -56.11 -3.64 12.99
C PHE A 469 -56.44 -4.33 11.64
N GLY A 470 -56.30 -5.66 11.58
CA GLY A 470 -56.57 -6.48 10.39
C GLY A 470 -57.83 -7.37 10.47
N GLY A 471 -58.36 -7.79 9.31
CA GLY A 471 -59.49 -8.74 9.22
C GLY A 471 -60.22 -8.73 7.85
N SER A 472 -59.74 -9.37 6.77
CA SER A 472 -59.46 -10.81 6.52
C SER A 472 -60.70 -11.70 6.24
N PHE A 473 -61.04 -11.88 4.96
CA PHE A 473 -61.63 -13.09 4.33
C PHE A 473 -61.37 -12.95 2.80
N SER A 474 -60.37 -13.60 2.18
CA SER A 474 -60.22 -15.04 1.82
C SER A 474 -61.29 -15.50 0.83
N TYR A 475 -61.02 -16.08 -0.35
CA TYR A 475 -59.81 -16.68 -0.98
C TYR A 475 -59.47 -15.95 -2.32
N ASP A 476 -58.36 -16.15 -3.05
CA ASP A 476 -57.49 -17.33 -3.20
C ASP A 476 -55.98 -17.06 -3.08
N LYS A 477 -55.20 -18.15 -2.95
CA LYS A 477 -53.81 -18.14 -2.47
C LYS A 477 -52.94 -19.14 -3.22
N ASP A 478 -52.52 -18.78 -4.44
CA ASP A 478 -51.52 -19.53 -5.19
C ASP A 478 -50.10 -18.97 -5.02
N MET A 479 -49.11 -19.86 -5.01
CA MET A 479 -47.83 -19.58 -4.36
C MET A 479 -46.72 -19.08 -5.30
N ILE A 480 -46.44 -17.77 -5.28
CA ILE A 480 -45.08 -17.27 -5.56
C ILE A 480 -44.37 -17.01 -4.23
N LYS A 481 -43.78 -18.06 -3.66
CA LYS A 481 -42.61 -17.87 -2.80
C LYS A 481 -41.53 -17.24 -3.67
N GLN A 482 -41.07 -16.03 -3.35
CA GLN A 482 -39.83 -15.53 -3.93
C GLN A 482 -38.72 -16.53 -3.57
N SER A 483 -38.17 -17.21 -4.58
CA SER A 483 -37.08 -18.16 -4.34
C SER A 483 -35.87 -17.38 -3.83
N ARG A 484 -35.30 -17.82 -2.71
CA ARG A 484 -34.03 -17.29 -2.20
C ARG A 484 -32.99 -17.39 -3.30
N LYS A 485 -32.19 -16.34 -3.49
CA LYS A 485 -31.24 -16.30 -4.60
C LYS A 485 -30.05 -17.22 -4.30
N PRO A 486 -29.40 -17.82 -5.31
CA PRO A 486 -28.35 -18.83 -5.09
C PRO A 486 -27.15 -18.36 -4.26
N TYR A 487 -26.91 -17.05 -4.22
CA TYR A 487 -25.81 -16.39 -3.52
C TYR A 487 -26.18 -15.84 -2.12
N GLU A 488 -27.45 -15.97 -1.69
CA GLU A 488 -27.92 -15.47 -0.39
C GLU A 488 -27.73 -16.52 0.72
N VAL A 489 -27.20 -16.08 1.86
CA VAL A 489 -26.83 -16.94 3.00
C VAL A 489 -27.66 -16.59 4.22
N ASP A 490 -28.02 -17.59 5.04
CA ASP A 490 -28.63 -17.37 6.35
C ASP A 490 -27.61 -16.79 7.34
N PHE A 491 -27.94 -15.67 7.96
CA PHE A 491 -27.16 -15.08 9.06
C PHE A 491 -28.09 -14.40 10.07
N LYS A 492 -27.58 -14.16 11.28
CA LYS A 492 -28.23 -13.33 12.31
C LYS A 492 -27.24 -12.30 12.82
N VAL A 493 -27.69 -11.08 13.08
CA VAL A 493 -26.87 -10.09 13.79
C VAL A 493 -27.21 -10.18 15.28
N LEU A 494 -26.18 -10.15 16.13
CA LEU A 494 -26.30 -10.22 17.59
C LEU A 494 -25.74 -8.92 18.21
N SER A 495 -26.46 -8.37 19.19
CA SER A 495 -25.94 -7.29 20.03
C SER A 495 -24.99 -7.81 21.11
N THR A 496 -24.24 -6.92 21.76
CA THR A 496 -23.45 -7.21 22.96
C THR A 496 -24.31 -7.85 24.06
N GLU A 497 -25.54 -7.37 24.27
CA GLU A 497 -26.48 -7.93 25.24
C GLU A 497 -26.92 -9.37 24.88
N ASP A 498 -27.19 -9.66 23.60
CA ASP A 498 -27.60 -11.00 23.17
C ASP A 498 -26.47 -12.02 23.34
N ILE A 499 -25.23 -11.61 23.02
CA ILE A 499 -24.02 -12.41 23.22
C ILE A 499 -23.81 -12.69 24.72
N GLN A 500 -23.98 -11.68 25.58
CA GLN A 500 -23.85 -11.82 27.04
C GLN A 500 -24.95 -12.71 27.61
N ARG A 501 -26.18 -12.62 27.07
CA ARG A 501 -27.31 -13.49 27.41
C ARG A 501 -27.02 -14.95 27.04
N GLU A 502 -26.46 -15.21 25.85
CA GLU A 502 -26.08 -16.57 25.43
C GLU A 502 -24.98 -17.15 26.32
N GLN A 503 -23.93 -16.37 26.63
CA GLN A 503 -22.88 -16.78 27.57
C GLN A 503 -23.45 -17.11 28.95
N ASN A 504 -24.29 -16.24 29.51
CA ASN A 504 -24.88 -16.44 30.83
C ASN A 504 -25.75 -17.71 30.89
N VAL A 505 -26.50 -18.04 29.83
CA VAL A 505 -27.25 -19.30 29.74
C VAL A 505 -26.30 -20.50 29.74
N GLN A 506 -25.26 -20.51 28.90
CA GLN A 506 -24.29 -21.62 28.85
C GLN A 506 -23.53 -21.80 30.17
N ILE A 507 -23.17 -20.69 30.84
CA ILE A 507 -22.54 -20.70 32.16
C ILE A 507 -23.49 -21.29 33.22
N GLN A 508 -24.77 -20.92 33.21
CA GLN A 508 -25.77 -21.44 34.14
C GLN A 508 -26.06 -22.94 33.91
N GLU A 509 -26.13 -23.39 32.65
CA GLU A 509 -26.26 -24.81 32.31
C GLU A 509 -25.07 -25.61 32.86
N VAL A 510 -23.83 -25.20 32.55
CA VAL A 510 -22.62 -25.92 33.00
C VAL A 510 -22.45 -25.85 34.52
N SER A 511 -22.73 -24.72 35.15
CA SER A 511 -22.77 -24.58 36.62
C SER A 511 -23.76 -25.56 37.26
N SER A 512 -24.95 -25.71 36.66
CA SER A 512 -25.98 -26.63 37.15
C SER A 512 -25.63 -28.11 36.95
N ILE A 513 -24.92 -28.46 35.87
CA ILE A 513 -24.52 -29.84 35.56
C ILE A 513 -23.29 -30.27 36.38
N LEU A 514 -22.30 -29.38 36.58
CA LEU A 514 -21.05 -29.68 37.29
C LEU A 514 -21.12 -29.40 38.79
N GLY A 515 -22.17 -28.71 39.28
CA GLY A 515 -22.30 -28.31 40.68
C GLY A 515 -21.33 -27.21 41.13
N LEU A 516 -20.71 -26.51 40.17
CA LEU A 516 -19.69 -25.50 40.41
C LEU A 516 -20.26 -24.07 40.44
N PRO A 517 -19.62 -23.11 41.15
CA PRO A 517 -19.96 -21.70 41.04
C PRO A 517 -19.91 -21.19 39.58
N PRO A 518 -20.77 -20.23 39.19
CA PRO A 518 -20.83 -19.75 37.82
C PRO A 518 -19.52 -19.08 37.37
N GLU A 519 -18.74 -18.50 38.27
CA GLU A 519 -17.42 -17.93 37.98
C GLU A 519 -16.43 -19.03 37.56
N SER A 520 -16.42 -20.14 38.29
CA SER A 520 -15.63 -21.34 37.99
C SER A 520 -16.08 -21.99 36.67
N ALA A 521 -17.39 -22.10 36.44
CA ALA A 521 -17.94 -22.61 35.18
C ALA A 521 -17.56 -21.73 33.98
N ALA A 522 -17.54 -20.40 34.14
CA ALA A 522 -17.08 -19.47 33.10
C ALA A 522 -15.57 -19.55 32.82
N ILE A 523 -14.73 -19.84 33.83
CA ILE A 523 -13.30 -20.12 33.62
C ILE A 523 -13.13 -21.44 32.83
N LEU A 524 -13.83 -22.51 33.23
CA LEU A 524 -13.78 -23.81 32.56
C LEU A 524 -14.29 -23.75 31.10
N LEU A 525 -15.36 -22.99 30.83
CA LEU A 525 -15.84 -22.75 29.46
C LEU A 525 -14.79 -22.04 28.60
N ARG A 526 -14.05 -21.07 29.14
CA ARG A 526 -12.94 -20.39 28.45
C ARG A 526 -11.71 -21.29 28.27
N TYR A 527 -11.49 -22.27 29.15
CA TYR A 527 -10.47 -23.31 28.92
C TYR A 527 -10.88 -24.25 27.77
N GLY A 528 -12.13 -24.71 27.76
CA GLY A 528 -12.72 -25.59 26.75
C GLY A 528 -13.10 -24.93 25.41
N ARG A 529 -12.74 -23.67 25.18
CA ARG A 529 -13.15 -22.84 24.01
C ARG A 529 -14.65 -22.91 23.72
N TRP A 530 -15.45 -22.81 24.79
CA TRP A 530 -16.92 -22.84 24.78
C TRP A 530 -17.55 -24.10 24.16
N ASN A 531 -16.79 -25.18 23.96
CA ASN A 531 -17.33 -26.48 23.59
C ASN A 531 -17.88 -27.20 24.84
N ARG A 532 -19.15 -26.89 25.17
CA ARG A 532 -19.88 -27.42 26.32
C ARG A 532 -19.79 -28.96 26.44
N GLU A 533 -20.02 -29.67 25.34
CA GLU A 533 -20.10 -31.14 25.34
C GLU A 533 -18.74 -31.77 25.63
N LYS A 534 -17.69 -31.37 24.89
CA LYS A 534 -16.33 -31.86 25.11
C LYS A 534 -15.79 -31.48 26.51
N LEU A 535 -16.17 -30.32 27.04
CA LEU A 535 -15.78 -29.88 28.38
C LEU A 535 -16.41 -30.78 29.46
N ILE A 536 -17.71 -31.12 29.32
CA ILE A 536 -18.39 -32.02 30.26
C ILE A 536 -17.79 -33.42 30.20
N GLU A 537 -17.50 -33.95 29.00
CA GLU A 537 -16.82 -35.25 28.85
C GLU A 537 -15.47 -35.28 29.58
N LEU A 538 -14.57 -34.32 29.29
CA LEU A 538 -13.25 -34.25 29.91
C LEU A 538 -13.31 -34.06 31.43
N TYR A 539 -14.23 -33.22 31.92
CA TYR A 539 -14.40 -32.99 33.35
C TYR A 539 -14.96 -34.23 34.09
N MET A 540 -15.85 -35.00 33.46
CA MET A 540 -16.38 -36.24 34.02
C MET A 540 -15.34 -37.37 34.03
N GLU A 541 -14.37 -37.36 33.11
CA GLU A 541 -13.21 -38.26 33.17
C GLU A 541 -12.22 -37.84 34.28
N ARG A 542 -11.89 -36.54 34.38
CA ARG A 542 -10.82 -36.03 35.28
C ARG A 542 -11.13 -34.65 35.87
N PRO A 543 -11.96 -34.55 36.92
CA PRO A 543 -12.37 -33.27 37.46
C PRO A 543 -11.20 -32.47 38.08
N ASP A 544 -10.36 -33.11 38.88
CA ASP A 544 -9.28 -32.43 39.61
C ASP A 544 -8.16 -31.91 38.68
N GLU A 545 -7.75 -32.71 37.69
CA GLU A 545 -6.73 -32.31 36.69
C GLU A 545 -7.23 -31.09 35.89
N ILE A 546 -8.46 -31.13 35.40
CA ILE A 546 -9.04 -30.03 34.61
C ILE A 546 -9.28 -28.77 35.46
N GLN A 547 -9.61 -28.89 36.74
CA GLN A 547 -9.74 -27.73 37.64
C GLN A 547 -8.40 -27.04 37.93
N GLU A 548 -7.31 -27.80 38.05
CA GLU A 548 -5.97 -27.25 38.23
C GLU A 548 -5.41 -26.66 36.92
N GLU A 549 -5.52 -27.37 35.78
CA GLU A 549 -5.11 -26.87 34.45
C GLU A 549 -5.84 -25.58 34.05
N ALA A 550 -7.13 -25.48 34.37
CA ALA A 550 -7.94 -24.28 34.10
C ALA A 550 -7.71 -23.15 35.14
N GLY A 551 -6.83 -23.34 36.13
CA GLY A 551 -6.51 -22.30 37.11
C GLY A 551 -7.64 -21.97 38.10
N VAL A 552 -8.62 -22.87 38.27
CA VAL A 552 -9.74 -22.71 39.23
C VAL A 552 -9.36 -23.27 40.59
N GLY A 553 -8.85 -24.51 40.61
CA GLY A 553 -8.49 -25.24 41.81
C GLY A 553 -9.65 -25.91 42.55
N SER A 554 -9.31 -26.94 43.32
CA SER A 554 -10.25 -27.81 44.04
C SER A 554 -10.73 -27.27 45.40
N SER A 555 -10.07 -26.24 45.95
CA SER A 555 -10.31 -25.76 47.32
C SER A 555 -11.07 -24.42 47.35
N PHE A 556 -12.37 -24.47 47.62
CA PHE A 556 -13.27 -23.30 47.72
C PHE A 556 -13.25 -22.60 49.10
N SER A 557 -12.22 -22.81 49.91
CA SER A 557 -12.17 -22.41 51.32
C SER A 557 -11.74 -20.96 51.54
N GLY A 558 -12.62 -20.02 51.24
CA GLY A 558 -12.46 -18.60 51.61
C GLY A 558 -13.30 -17.66 50.75
N THR A 559 -14.08 -16.78 51.37
CA THR A 559 -14.67 -15.63 50.66
C THR A 559 -13.62 -14.54 50.54
N PRO A 560 -13.18 -14.16 49.33
CA PRO A 560 -12.19 -13.11 49.18
C PRO A 560 -12.83 -11.75 49.54
N LYS A 561 -12.09 -10.94 50.30
CA LYS A 561 -12.52 -9.64 50.80
C LYS A 561 -11.37 -8.64 50.74
N THR A 562 -11.72 -7.35 50.68
CA THR A 562 -10.84 -6.25 51.05
C THR A 562 -10.81 -6.12 52.57
N GLU A 563 -9.64 -6.26 53.17
CA GLU A 563 -9.44 -6.10 54.62
C GLU A 563 -8.15 -5.31 54.87
N VAL A 564 -8.24 -4.24 55.68
CA VAL A 564 -7.07 -3.51 56.21
C VAL A 564 -6.53 -4.32 57.40
N ILE A 565 -5.25 -4.67 57.36
CA ILE A 565 -4.64 -5.60 58.32
C ILE A 565 -3.38 -4.94 58.89
N PRO A 566 -3.36 -4.57 60.19
CA PRO A 566 -2.26 -3.82 60.79
C PRO A 566 -0.90 -4.51 60.64
N GLY A 567 0.13 -3.74 60.26
CA GLY A 567 1.49 -4.25 60.04
C GLY A 567 1.63 -5.19 58.84
N PHE A 568 0.82 -5.03 57.78
CA PHE A 568 1.01 -5.75 56.52
C PHE A 568 1.98 -5.01 55.60
N THR A 569 3.14 -5.61 55.35
CA THR A 569 4.03 -5.27 54.24
C THR A 569 3.52 -5.91 52.95
N CYS A 570 3.46 -5.16 51.85
CA CYS A 570 3.07 -5.72 50.56
C CYS A 570 4.29 -6.19 49.74
N ASP A 571 4.32 -7.46 49.32
CA ASP A 571 5.44 -8.06 48.57
C ASP A 571 5.75 -7.42 47.18
N ILE A 572 4.88 -6.54 46.67
CA ILE A 572 5.01 -5.92 45.33
C ILE A 572 5.60 -4.51 45.41
N CYS A 573 5.06 -3.63 46.25
CA CYS A 573 5.54 -2.25 46.42
C CYS A 573 6.49 -2.06 47.61
N CYS A 574 6.51 -3.03 48.55
CA CYS A 574 7.22 -2.98 49.84
C CYS A 574 6.72 -1.92 50.85
N ASP A 575 5.57 -1.28 50.60
CA ASP A 575 4.93 -0.35 51.54
C ASP A 575 4.30 -1.09 52.74
N ASP A 576 4.27 -0.44 53.91
CA ASP A 576 3.82 -0.96 55.20
C ASP A 576 2.82 -0.07 55.96
N ASP A 577 2.15 0.86 55.28
CA ASP A 577 1.16 1.80 55.84
C ASP A 577 0.00 1.09 56.60
N ASP A 578 -0.32 1.56 57.81
CA ASP A 578 -1.37 0.98 58.67
C ASP A 578 -2.80 1.04 58.08
N ASP A 579 -3.06 1.98 57.15
CA ASP A 579 -4.35 2.16 56.46
C ASP A 579 -4.46 1.37 55.13
N LEU A 580 -3.45 0.58 54.75
CA LEU A 580 -3.35 -0.05 53.42
C LEU A 580 -4.45 -1.10 53.18
N GLU A 581 -5.34 -0.85 52.20
CA GLU A 581 -6.33 -1.83 51.77
C GLU A 581 -5.66 -3.04 51.09
N THR A 582 -5.90 -4.24 51.63
CA THR A 582 -5.33 -5.49 51.11
C THR A 582 -6.43 -6.40 50.55
N TYR A 583 -6.14 -7.12 49.46
CA TYR A 583 -7.08 -8.07 48.86
C TYR A 583 -6.48 -9.48 48.75
N ALA A 584 -7.18 -10.47 49.29
CA ALA A 584 -6.78 -11.88 49.22
C ALA A 584 -7.48 -12.60 48.06
N MET A 585 -6.72 -13.16 47.14
CA MET A 585 -7.25 -14.04 46.09
C MET A 585 -7.58 -15.43 46.66
N ARG A 586 -8.39 -16.22 45.93
CA ARG A 586 -8.76 -17.61 46.30
C ARG A 586 -7.55 -18.54 46.54
N CYS A 587 -6.37 -18.18 46.04
CA CYS A 587 -5.10 -18.88 46.25
C CYS A 587 -4.42 -18.58 47.59
N GLY A 588 -4.95 -17.64 48.40
CA GLY A 588 -4.36 -17.19 49.67
C GLY A 588 -3.31 -16.07 49.53
N HIS A 589 -2.82 -15.78 48.33
CA HIS A 589 -1.91 -14.66 48.08
C HIS A 589 -2.64 -13.32 48.23
N ARG A 590 -1.98 -12.36 48.88
CA ARG A 590 -2.57 -11.10 49.33
C ARG A 590 -1.65 -9.93 49.01
N PHE A 591 -2.18 -8.92 48.33
CA PHE A 591 -1.43 -7.73 47.91
C PHE A 591 -2.26 -6.46 48.14
N CYS A 592 -1.63 -5.30 48.02
CA CYS A 592 -2.31 -4.00 48.14
C CYS A 592 -3.30 -3.78 46.97
N VAL A 593 -4.41 -3.08 47.21
CA VAL A 593 -5.43 -2.85 46.18
C VAL A 593 -4.87 -2.07 44.98
N ASP A 594 -4.01 -1.08 45.20
CA ASP A 594 -3.40 -0.32 44.10
C ASP A 594 -2.35 -1.11 43.31
N CYS A 595 -1.70 -2.09 43.95
CA CYS A 595 -0.83 -3.09 43.33
C CYS A 595 -1.64 -3.94 42.34
N TYR A 596 -2.82 -4.42 42.75
CA TYR A 596 -3.76 -5.10 41.86
C TYR A 596 -4.27 -4.19 40.75
N ARG A 597 -4.63 -2.93 41.03
CA ARG A 597 -5.09 -1.97 40.01
C ARG A 597 -4.01 -1.70 38.95
N HIS A 598 -2.76 -1.56 39.35
CA HIS A 598 -1.63 -1.38 38.42
C HIS A 598 -1.43 -2.63 37.55
N TYR A 599 -1.36 -3.81 38.16
CA TYR A 599 -1.20 -5.09 37.45
C TYR A 599 -2.35 -5.36 36.47
N LEU A 600 -3.61 -5.26 36.93
CA LEU A 600 -4.80 -5.45 36.08
C LEU A 600 -4.87 -4.38 34.99
N GLY A 601 -4.58 -3.12 35.32
CA GLY A 601 -4.49 -2.03 34.36
C GLY A 601 -3.49 -2.30 33.24
N GLN A 602 -2.31 -2.82 33.59
CA GLN A 602 -1.27 -3.21 32.63
C GLN A 602 -1.74 -4.35 31.71
N LYS A 603 -2.23 -5.46 32.28
CA LYS A 603 -2.74 -6.61 31.52
C LYS A 603 -3.89 -6.23 30.56
N ILE A 604 -4.81 -5.38 30.99
CA ILE A 604 -6.01 -4.98 30.22
C ILE A 604 -5.69 -3.89 29.17
N ARG A 605 -4.73 -2.99 29.41
CA ARG A 605 -4.39 -1.89 28.49
C ARG A 605 -3.24 -2.20 27.53
N GLU A 606 -2.13 -2.75 28.03
CA GLU A 606 -0.89 -2.95 27.27
C GLU A 606 -0.86 -4.30 26.57
N GLU A 607 -1.06 -5.39 27.32
CA GLU A 607 -1.01 -6.76 26.77
C GLU A 607 -2.32 -7.17 26.08
N GLY A 608 -3.46 -6.62 26.53
CA GLY A 608 -4.79 -6.93 25.99
C GLY A 608 -5.35 -8.29 26.44
N GLU A 609 -4.76 -8.93 27.44
CA GLU A 609 -5.20 -10.22 27.96
C GLU A 609 -6.39 -10.08 28.92
N ALA A 610 -7.55 -10.63 28.54
CA ALA A 610 -8.74 -10.70 29.41
C ALA A 610 -9.18 -12.13 29.76
N ALA A 611 -8.89 -13.14 28.93
CA ALA A 611 -9.38 -14.49 29.16
C ALA A 611 -8.60 -15.30 30.22
N ARG A 612 -7.34 -14.93 30.52
CA ARG A 612 -6.39 -15.76 31.29
C ARG A 612 -5.51 -14.97 32.28
N ILE A 613 -6.02 -13.87 32.83
CA ILE A 613 -5.31 -13.08 33.85
C ILE A 613 -5.04 -13.97 35.08
N GLN A 614 -3.76 -14.28 35.34
CA GLN A 614 -3.30 -15.07 36.48
C GLN A 614 -3.01 -14.19 37.70
N CYS A 615 -2.89 -14.81 38.88
CA CYS A 615 -2.42 -14.19 40.11
C CYS A 615 -1.02 -13.56 39.93
N PRO A 616 -0.73 -12.39 40.54
CA PRO A 616 0.60 -11.77 40.47
C PRO A 616 1.76 -12.58 41.09
N GLN A 617 1.47 -13.63 41.88
CA GLN A 617 2.49 -14.40 42.58
C GLN A 617 3.23 -15.37 41.66
N HIS A 618 4.55 -15.48 41.83
CA HIS A 618 5.39 -16.49 41.17
C HIS A 618 4.81 -17.91 41.33
N ASP A 619 4.86 -18.71 40.26
CA ASP A 619 4.30 -20.07 40.14
C ASP A 619 2.78 -20.22 40.44
N CYS A 620 1.99 -19.13 40.50
CA CYS A 620 0.57 -19.20 40.84
C CYS A 620 -0.38 -19.09 39.63
N HIS A 621 -0.68 -20.22 38.98
CA HIS A 621 -1.56 -20.31 37.81
C HIS A 621 -3.07 -20.09 38.07
N ARG A 622 -3.44 -19.51 39.22
CA ARG A 622 -4.85 -19.27 39.57
C ARG A 622 -5.39 -18.04 38.83
N ILE A 623 -6.52 -18.19 38.15
CA ILE A 623 -7.14 -17.13 37.32
C ILE A 623 -7.99 -16.19 38.18
N VAL A 624 -8.02 -14.90 37.82
CA VAL A 624 -8.82 -13.87 38.48
C VAL A 624 -10.30 -13.95 38.07
N ASP A 625 -11.19 -14.05 39.05
CA ASP A 625 -12.65 -14.00 38.89
C ASP A 625 -13.12 -12.68 38.24
N SER A 626 -14.17 -12.72 37.42
CA SER A 626 -14.80 -11.47 36.92
C SER A 626 -15.26 -10.57 38.08
N LYS A 627 -15.93 -11.14 39.09
CA LYS A 627 -16.40 -10.38 40.26
C LYS A 627 -15.28 -9.72 41.04
N THR A 628 -14.12 -10.36 41.13
CA THR A 628 -12.92 -9.77 41.76
C THR A 628 -12.44 -8.55 40.98
N LEU A 629 -12.41 -8.63 39.65
CA LEU A 629 -12.06 -7.52 38.78
C LEU A 629 -13.10 -6.38 38.93
N ASP A 630 -14.40 -6.71 38.92
CA ASP A 630 -15.51 -5.76 39.07
C ASP A 630 -15.45 -4.93 40.39
N PHE A 631 -14.80 -5.44 41.45
CA PHE A 631 -14.59 -4.73 42.72
C PHE A 631 -13.27 -3.95 42.80
N LEU A 632 -12.19 -4.46 42.19
CA LEU A 632 -10.85 -3.84 42.32
C LEU A 632 -10.64 -2.69 41.32
N VAL A 633 -11.32 -2.72 40.18
CA VAL A 633 -10.97 -1.97 38.97
C VAL A 633 -11.95 -0.82 38.69
N THR A 634 -11.43 0.29 38.15
CA THR A 634 -12.23 1.46 37.74
C THR A 634 -13.15 1.17 36.55
N GLU A 635 -14.29 1.84 36.47
CA GLU A 635 -15.35 1.63 35.47
C GLU A 635 -14.87 1.54 34.00
N ASP A 636 -14.00 2.45 33.56
CA ASP A 636 -13.34 2.45 32.23
C ASP A 636 -12.60 1.13 31.91
N LEU A 637 -11.84 0.63 32.89
CA LEU A 637 -11.06 -0.61 32.76
C LEU A 637 -11.97 -1.85 32.84
N ARG A 638 -13.08 -1.77 33.61
CA ARG A 638 -14.11 -2.83 33.68
C ARG A 638 -14.82 -3.00 32.33
N GLU A 639 -15.25 -1.89 31.72
CA GLU A 639 -15.84 -1.88 30.38
C GLU A 639 -14.88 -2.46 29.34
N ARG A 640 -13.62 -2.00 29.32
CA ARG A 640 -12.58 -2.55 28.43
C ARG A 640 -12.34 -4.05 28.65
N TYR A 641 -12.32 -4.51 29.90
CA TYR A 641 -12.20 -5.94 30.22
C TYR A 641 -13.39 -6.75 29.68
N HIS A 642 -14.62 -6.27 29.85
CA HIS A 642 -15.80 -6.93 29.26
C HIS A 642 -15.72 -6.98 27.74
N ILE A 643 -15.34 -5.89 27.05
CA ILE A 643 -15.19 -5.86 25.59
C ILE A 643 -14.15 -6.90 25.12
N LEU A 644 -13.00 -6.99 25.79
CA LEU A 644 -11.96 -7.99 25.48
C LEU A 644 -12.42 -9.42 25.78
N LEU A 645 -13.16 -9.64 26.87
CA LEU A 645 -13.72 -10.94 27.24
C LEU A 645 -14.75 -11.41 26.20
N MET A 646 -15.70 -10.55 25.84
CA MET A 646 -16.70 -10.78 24.80
C MET A 646 -16.03 -11.06 23.46
N ARG A 647 -14.92 -10.38 23.16
CA ARG A 647 -14.13 -10.63 21.95
C ARG A 647 -13.61 -12.07 21.89
N THR A 648 -13.06 -12.60 22.99
CA THR A 648 -12.56 -13.99 23.02
C THR A 648 -13.67 -15.04 22.82
N TYR A 649 -14.89 -14.80 23.29
CA TYR A 649 -16.04 -15.68 23.03
C TYR A 649 -16.36 -15.82 21.52
N VAL A 650 -16.33 -14.69 20.81
CA VAL A 650 -16.58 -14.67 19.36
C VAL A 650 -15.41 -15.25 18.58
N ASP A 651 -14.17 -14.99 18.99
CA ASP A 651 -12.98 -15.53 18.34
C ASP A 651 -12.82 -17.06 18.54
N ASP A 652 -13.35 -17.64 19.63
CA ASP A 652 -13.41 -19.09 19.87
C ASP A 652 -14.50 -19.82 19.02
N LYS A 653 -15.64 -19.15 18.75
CA LYS A 653 -16.77 -19.74 18.02
C LYS A 653 -16.63 -19.58 16.51
N GLU A 654 -16.38 -20.67 15.77
CA GLU A 654 -16.20 -20.62 14.29
C GLU A 654 -17.37 -20.01 13.50
N ASN A 655 -18.59 -20.00 14.07
CA ASN A 655 -19.81 -19.45 13.46
C ASN A 655 -20.09 -17.98 13.82
N LEU A 656 -19.39 -17.38 14.78
CA LEU A 656 -19.53 -15.95 15.11
C LEU A 656 -18.35 -15.15 14.58
N LYS A 657 -18.60 -13.91 14.12
CA LYS A 657 -17.54 -12.91 13.86
C LYS A 657 -18.02 -11.49 14.15
N TRP A 658 -17.11 -10.66 14.64
CA TRP A 658 -17.31 -9.21 14.75
C TRP A 658 -17.46 -8.54 13.38
N CYS A 659 -18.26 -7.47 13.33
CA CYS A 659 -18.24 -6.56 12.20
C CYS A 659 -16.87 -5.84 12.11
N PRO A 660 -16.22 -5.75 10.94
CA PRO A 660 -14.95 -5.04 10.78
C PRO A 660 -15.10 -3.50 10.66
N ALA A 661 -16.30 -2.96 10.81
CA ALA A 661 -16.53 -1.51 10.78
C ALA A 661 -15.99 -0.84 12.06
N PRO A 662 -15.39 0.37 11.96
CA PRO A 662 -14.91 1.09 13.14
C PRO A 662 -16.09 1.45 14.06
N ASN A 663 -15.87 1.32 15.37
CA ASN A 663 -16.84 1.60 16.43
C ASN A 663 -18.15 0.78 16.32
N CYS A 664 -18.09 -0.43 15.73
CA CYS A 664 -19.23 -1.33 15.60
C CYS A 664 -19.11 -2.51 16.58
N GLU A 665 -20.06 -2.63 17.51
CA GLU A 665 -20.08 -3.67 18.56
C GLU A 665 -21.01 -4.85 18.25
N PHE A 666 -21.43 -4.99 17.00
CA PHE A 666 -22.30 -6.08 16.57
C PHE A 666 -21.48 -7.27 16.04
N ALA A 667 -21.87 -8.49 16.45
CA ALA A 667 -21.38 -9.73 15.85
C ALA A 667 -22.41 -10.31 14.88
N VAL A 668 -21.95 -11.17 13.97
CA VAL A 668 -22.80 -11.91 13.03
C VAL A 668 -22.60 -13.40 13.24
N ASP A 669 -23.71 -14.12 13.44
CA ASP A 669 -23.82 -15.59 13.42
C ASP A 669 -24.08 -16.06 11.99
N CYS A 670 -23.25 -16.98 11.49
CA CYS A 670 -23.35 -17.56 10.15
C CYS A 670 -22.99 -19.06 10.20
N PRO A 671 -23.86 -19.97 9.71
CA PRO A 671 -23.65 -21.42 9.80
C PRO A 671 -22.68 -21.97 8.73
N VAL A 672 -22.20 -21.14 7.80
CA VAL A 672 -21.33 -21.55 6.68
C VAL A 672 -19.94 -21.92 7.17
N LYS A 673 -19.54 -23.17 6.91
CA LYS A 673 -18.28 -23.72 7.44
C LYS A 673 -17.11 -23.32 6.56
N LYS A 674 -15.90 -23.27 7.16
CA LYS A 674 -14.64 -22.94 6.46
C LYS A 674 -14.39 -23.75 5.18
N ARG A 675 -14.91 -24.98 5.09
CA ARG A 675 -14.82 -25.89 3.93
C ARG A 675 -15.70 -25.48 2.74
N GLU A 676 -16.78 -24.73 2.98
CA GLU A 676 -17.75 -24.31 1.96
C GLU A 676 -17.36 -22.98 1.28
N LEU A 677 -16.36 -22.26 1.80
CA LEU A 677 -15.90 -20.94 1.32
C LEU A 677 -15.28 -20.92 -0.10
N ASN A 678 -15.10 -22.09 -0.72
CA ASN A 678 -14.72 -22.25 -2.13
C ASN A 678 -15.95 -22.37 -3.07
N ARG A 679 -17.12 -22.77 -2.55
CA ARG A 679 -18.39 -22.95 -3.30
C ARG A 679 -19.40 -21.84 -3.04
N ILE A 680 -19.35 -21.24 -1.85
CA ILE A 680 -20.26 -20.18 -1.39
C ILE A 680 -19.43 -18.98 -0.93
N VAL A 681 -19.84 -17.77 -1.31
CA VAL A 681 -19.26 -16.51 -0.82
C VAL A 681 -20.24 -15.86 0.16
N PRO A 682 -20.09 -16.13 1.49
CA PRO A 682 -21.00 -15.61 2.49
C PRO A 682 -20.72 -14.12 2.77
N THR A 683 -21.25 -13.25 1.92
CA THR A 683 -21.39 -11.82 2.25
C THR A 683 -22.58 -11.67 3.21
N VAL A 684 -22.34 -11.03 4.34
CA VAL A 684 -23.32 -10.72 5.39
C VAL A 684 -23.42 -9.21 5.57
N GLN A 685 -24.59 -8.72 5.97
CA GLN A 685 -24.83 -7.30 6.23
C GLN A 685 -25.09 -7.10 7.72
N CYS A 686 -24.34 -6.19 8.34
CA CYS A 686 -24.49 -5.84 9.74
C CYS A 686 -25.56 -4.73 9.92
N SER A 687 -26.16 -4.62 11.12
CA SER A 687 -27.13 -3.57 11.46
C SER A 687 -26.60 -2.15 11.28
N CYS A 688 -25.27 -1.95 11.33
CA CYS A 688 -24.60 -0.70 11.01
C CYS A 688 -24.50 -0.39 9.49
N THR A 689 -25.28 -1.09 8.65
CA THR A 689 -25.27 -1.07 7.16
C THR A 689 -24.00 -1.59 6.48
N HIS A 690 -22.95 -1.97 7.23
CA HIS A 690 -21.70 -2.47 6.66
C HIS A 690 -21.82 -3.92 6.16
N SER A 691 -21.47 -4.16 4.90
CA SER A 691 -21.50 -5.49 4.25
C SER A 691 -20.10 -6.04 4.00
N PHE A 692 -19.82 -7.22 4.57
CA PHE A 692 -18.50 -7.86 4.56
C PHE A 692 -18.63 -9.38 4.34
N CYS A 693 -17.57 -10.03 3.87
CA CYS A 693 -17.55 -11.48 3.76
C CYS A 693 -17.21 -12.14 5.10
N PHE A 694 -18.11 -12.96 5.62
CA PHE A 694 -17.89 -13.76 6.82
C PHE A 694 -16.66 -14.67 6.68
N GLY A 695 -16.35 -15.17 5.47
CA GLY A 695 -15.20 -16.03 5.23
C GLY A 695 -13.86 -15.35 5.52
N CYS A 696 -13.62 -14.16 4.96
CA CYS A 696 -12.31 -13.50 4.98
C CYS A 696 -12.25 -12.12 5.68
N THR A 697 -13.37 -11.63 6.24
CA THR A 697 -13.52 -10.33 6.92
C THR A 697 -13.18 -9.09 6.08
N LEU A 698 -13.04 -9.22 4.77
CA LEU A 698 -12.96 -8.09 3.83
C LEU A 698 -14.36 -7.58 3.46
N ASN A 699 -14.44 -6.34 2.98
CA ASN A 699 -15.64 -5.78 2.32
C ASN A 699 -16.20 -6.74 1.25
N ASP A 700 -17.51 -6.66 0.98
CA ASP A 700 -18.19 -7.51 -0.02
C ASP A 700 -17.35 -7.72 -1.30
N HIS A 701 -17.15 -8.99 -1.65
CA HIS A 701 -16.27 -9.41 -2.74
C HIS A 701 -16.91 -10.47 -3.65
N GLN A 702 -18.24 -10.52 -3.74
CA GLN A 702 -18.91 -11.35 -4.73
C GLN A 702 -18.59 -10.86 -6.17
N PRO A 703 -18.39 -11.77 -7.15
CA PRO A 703 -18.49 -13.24 -7.06
C PRO A 703 -17.26 -14.06 -6.60
N PRO A 704 -15.97 -13.62 -6.63
CA PRO A 704 -14.85 -14.55 -6.38
C PRO A 704 -14.80 -15.17 -4.96
N PRO A 705 -14.51 -16.49 -4.85
CA PRO A 705 -14.19 -17.15 -3.59
C PRO A 705 -13.06 -16.50 -2.78
N CYS A 706 -13.12 -16.68 -1.45
CA CYS A 706 -12.15 -16.12 -0.49
C CYS A 706 -10.68 -16.46 -0.81
N THR A 707 -10.44 -17.66 -1.36
CA THR A 707 -9.12 -18.16 -1.76
C THR A 707 -8.55 -17.38 -2.95
N LEU A 708 -9.37 -17.09 -3.98
CA LEU A 708 -8.96 -16.26 -5.11
C LEU A 708 -8.74 -14.80 -4.70
N VAL A 709 -9.58 -14.24 -3.82
CA VAL A 709 -9.41 -12.86 -3.32
C VAL A 709 -8.09 -12.72 -2.55
N LYS A 710 -7.73 -13.67 -1.70
CA LYS A 710 -6.42 -13.68 -1.01
C LYS A 710 -5.26 -13.76 -2.01
N LYS A 711 -5.35 -14.61 -3.05
CA LYS A 711 -4.33 -14.72 -4.10
C LYS A 711 -4.23 -13.44 -4.95
N TRP A 712 -5.35 -12.80 -5.29
CA TRP A 712 -5.40 -11.50 -5.99
C TRP A 712 -4.74 -10.39 -5.17
N LEU A 713 -5.13 -10.21 -3.90
CA LEU A 713 -4.58 -9.17 -3.04
C LEU A 713 -3.10 -9.37 -2.74
N LYS A 714 -2.64 -10.63 -2.58
CA LYS A 714 -1.20 -10.93 -2.51
C LYS A 714 -0.50 -10.51 -3.81
N LYS A 715 -0.98 -10.95 -4.98
CA LYS A 715 -0.39 -10.59 -6.28
C LYS A 715 -0.35 -9.07 -6.50
N CYS A 716 -1.40 -8.35 -6.09
CA CYS A 716 -1.45 -6.88 -6.17
C CYS A 716 -0.52 -6.17 -5.17
N LYS A 717 -0.03 -6.84 -4.13
CA LYS A 717 1.07 -6.34 -3.29
C LYS A 717 2.43 -6.66 -3.93
N ASP A 718 2.62 -7.91 -4.34
CA ASP A 718 3.89 -8.43 -4.85
C ASP A 718 4.29 -7.75 -6.19
N ASP A 719 3.35 -7.48 -7.10
CA ASP A 719 3.60 -6.79 -8.39
C ASP A 719 3.36 -5.26 -8.36
N SER A 720 3.14 -4.69 -7.16
CA SER A 720 2.58 -3.32 -7.00
C SER A 720 3.39 -2.22 -7.68
N GLU A 721 4.72 -2.32 -7.68
CA GLU A 721 5.60 -1.27 -8.23
C GLU A 721 5.52 -1.15 -9.75
N THR A 722 5.39 -2.28 -10.46
CA THR A 722 5.16 -2.28 -11.92
C THR A 722 3.77 -1.75 -12.28
N ALA A 723 2.77 -2.01 -11.44
CA ALA A 723 1.38 -1.66 -11.71
C ALA A 723 1.07 -0.17 -11.40
N ASN A 724 1.63 0.37 -10.31
CA ASN A 724 1.46 1.77 -9.90
C ASN A 724 2.11 2.77 -10.87
N TRP A 725 3.08 2.35 -11.67
CA TRP A 725 3.72 3.19 -12.70
C TRP A 725 2.78 3.50 -13.89
N ILE A 726 1.71 2.71 -14.07
CA ILE A 726 0.82 2.76 -15.24
C ILE A 726 -0.52 3.46 -14.93
N SER A 727 -0.92 3.58 -13.67
CA SER A 727 -2.21 4.14 -13.21
C SER A 727 -2.26 5.68 -13.21
N ALA A 728 -1.93 6.30 -14.35
CA ALA A 728 -1.99 7.74 -14.54
C ALA A 728 -3.43 8.28 -14.44
N ASN A 729 -3.66 9.19 -13.48
CA ASN A 729 -4.92 9.94 -13.29
C ASN A 729 -5.26 10.90 -14.46
N THR A 730 -4.32 11.07 -15.38
CA THR A 730 -4.40 11.92 -16.56
C THR A 730 -4.01 11.11 -17.79
N LYS A 731 -4.85 11.15 -18.83
CA LYS A 731 -4.60 10.50 -20.13
C LYS A 731 -4.80 11.50 -21.27
N GLU A 732 -4.27 11.23 -22.44
CA GLU A 732 -4.43 12.08 -23.62
C GLU A 732 -5.61 11.64 -24.49
N CYS A 733 -6.36 12.60 -25.03
CA CYS A 733 -7.47 12.30 -25.94
C CYS A 733 -6.95 11.64 -27.24
N PRO A 734 -7.46 10.45 -27.62
CA PRO A 734 -6.92 9.66 -28.75
C PRO A 734 -7.04 10.37 -30.11
N LYS A 735 -7.90 11.39 -30.23
CA LYS A 735 -8.11 12.18 -31.47
C LYS A 735 -7.32 13.48 -31.53
N CYS A 736 -6.82 14.03 -30.41
CA CYS A 736 -6.22 15.37 -30.39
C CYS A 736 -5.08 15.58 -29.39
N ALA A 737 -4.56 14.51 -28.76
CA ALA A 737 -3.49 14.52 -27.75
C ALA A 737 -3.71 15.46 -26.54
N SER A 738 -4.90 16.06 -26.39
CA SER A 738 -5.17 16.93 -25.24
C SER A 738 -5.26 16.09 -23.98
N THR A 739 -4.44 16.43 -22.99
CA THR A 739 -4.52 15.88 -21.63
C THR A 739 -5.93 16.09 -21.05
N ILE A 740 -6.47 15.04 -20.44
CA ILE A 740 -7.75 14.97 -19.75
C ILE A 740 -7.50 14.32 -18.39
N GLU A 741 -8.08 14.87 -17.34
CA GLU A 741 -8.09 14.33 -15.98
C GLU A 741 -9.44 13.66 -15.70
N LYS A 742 -9.43 12.49 -15.04
CA LYS A 742 -10.67 11.84 -14.62
C LYS A 742 -11.27 12.54 -13.41
N ASN A 743 -12.30 13.36 -13.64
CA ASN A 743 -12.97 14.17 -12.60
C ASN A 743 -14.30 13.58 -12.09
N GLY A 744 -14.63 12.35 -12.47
CA GLY A 744 -15.91 11.69 -12.21
C GLY A 744 -15.77 10.16 -12.21
N GLY A 745 -16.81 9.45 -11.76
CA GLY A 745 -16.80 7.99 -11.71
C GLY A 745 -16.91 7.34 -13.10
N CYS A 746 -17.58 8.00 -14.05
CA CYS A 746 -17.89 7.44 -15.35
C CYS A 746 -16.66 7.14 -16.20
N ASN A 747 -16.73 6.08 -17.01
CA ASN A 747 -15.72 5.73 -18.01
C ASN A 747 -16.03 6.25 -19.43
N HIS A 748 -17.23 6.78 -19.66
CA HIS A 748 -17.54 7.56 -20.87
C HIS A 748 -16.93 8.96 -20.76
N MET A 749 -16.03 9.31 -21.67
CA MET A 749 -15.31 10.60 -21.64
C MET A 749 -15.49 11.40 -22.94
N THR A 750 -16.11 12.57 -22.84
CA THR A 750 -16.23 13.54 -23.94
C THR A 750 -15.08 14.56 -23.91
N CYS A 751 -14.23 14.59 -24.93
CA CYS A 751 -13.10 15.52 -24.98
C CYS A 751 -13.55 16.99 -25.17
N ARG A 752 -13.26 17.85 -24.18
CA ARG A 752 -13.66 19.27 -24.18
C ARG A 752 -13.14 20.07 -25.39
N LYS A 753 -12.01 19.71 -26.00
CA LYS A 753 -11.45 20.42 -27.17
C LYS A 753 -12.04 19.98 -28.51
N CYS A 754 -12.22 18.66 -28.73
CA CYS A 754 -12.60 18.12 -30.05
C CYS A 754 -13.97 17.42 -30.09
N LYS A 755 -14.70 17.41 -28.96
CA LYS A 755 -16.01 16.74 -28.75
C LYS A 755 -16.06 15.27 -29.17
N HIS A 756 -14.92 14.57 -29.11
CA HIS A 756 -14.88 13.13 -29.35
C HIS A 756 -15.14 12.36 -28.07
N GLU A 757 -16.02 11.37 -28.17
CA GLU A 757 -16.46 10.48 -27.11
C GLU A 757 -15.68 9.15 -27.19
N PHE A 758 -15.00 8.81 -26.09
CA PHE A 758 -14.12 7.65 -25.99
C PHE A 758 -14.20 7.02 -24.60
N CYS A 759 -13.80 5.75 -24.51
CA CYS A 759 -13.73 5.02 -23.25
C CYS A 759 -12.40 5.29 -22.54
N TRP A 760 -12.45 5.68 -21.27
CA TRP A 760 -11.26 5.92 -20.44
C TRP A 760 -10.34 4.70 -20.31
N MET A 761 -10.86 3.47 -20.48
CA MET A 761 -10.09 2.24 -20.28
C MET A 761 -9.30 1.80 -21.51
N CYS A 762 -9.97 1.56 -22.64
CA CYS A 762 -9.33 1.09 -23.88
C CYS A 762 -8.85 2.21 -24.80
N MET A 763 -9.22 3.47 -24.54
CA MET A 763 -9.02 4.63 -25.44
C MET A 763 -9.71 4.50 -26.81
N GLY A 764 -10.57 3.49 -27.01
CA GLY A 764 -11.41 3.31 -28.19
C GLY A 764 -12.67 4.19 -28.18
N PRO A 765 -13.35 4.35 -29.32
CA PRO A 765 -14.53 5.20 -29.47
C PRO A 765 -15.71 4.67 -28.64
N TRP A 766 -16.48 5.57 -28.02
CA TRP A 766 -17.61 5.16 -27.18
C TRP A 766 -18.76 4.53 -27.99
N SER A 767 -18.98 4.97 -29.23
CA SER A 767 -20.03 4.48 -30.13
C SER A 767 -19.99 2.98 -30.47
N GLU A 768 -18.84 2.32 -30.25
CA GLU A 768 -18.68 0.87 -30.46
C GLU A 768 -19.00 0.07 -29.20
N HIS A 769 -18.97 0.70 -28.02
CA HIS A 769 -19.25 0.05 -26.74
C HIS A 769 -20.75 -0.31 -26.63
N GLY A 770 -21.04 -1.50 -26.10
CA GLY A 770 -22.38 -2.07 -26.07
C GLY A 770 -22.81 -2.81 -27.35
N THR A 771 -22.08 -2.68 -28.47
CA THR A 771 -22.32 -3.54 -29.65
C THR A 771 -21.83 -4.97 -29.40
N SER A 772 -22.46 -5.98 -30.01
CA SER A 772 -22.08 -7.40 -29.77
C SER A 772 -20.64 -7.73 -30.22
N TRP A 773 -20.11 -7.01 -31.21
CA TRP A 773 -18.81 -7.31 -31.82
C TRP A 773 -17.62 -6.66 -31.10
N TYR A 774 -17.81 -5.51 -30.43
CA TYR A 774 -16.74 -4.83 -29.68
C TYR A 774 -16.74 -5.23 -28.19
N ASN A 775 -15.60 -5.65 -27.66
CA ASN A 775 -15.48 -6.19 -26.30
C ASN A 775 -14.31 -5.55 -25.53
N CYS A 776 -14.58 -4.49 -24.76
CA CYS A 776 -13.57 -3.78 -23.97
C CYS A 776 -13.05 -4.59 -22.77
N ASN A 777 -13.87 -5.49 -22.21
CA ASN A 777 -13.58 -6.23 -20.99
C ASN A 777 -12.76 -7.51 -21.21
N ARG A 778 -13.07 -8.26 -22.28
CA ARG A 778 -12.44 -9.51 -22.70
C ARG A 778 -10.95 -9.33 -22.98
N PHE A 779 -10.13 -10.34 -22.65
CA PHE A 779 -8.70 -10.37 -23.02
C PHE A 779 -8.47 -11.30 -24.22
N GLU A 780 -7.79 -10.79 -25.26
CA GLU A 780 -7.44 -11.56 -26.46
C GLU A 780 -6.01 -12.08 -26.38
N GLU A 781 -5.87 -13.40 -26.31
CA GLU A 781 -4.56 -14.06 -26.28
C GLU A 781 -4.03 -14.24 -27.72
N LYS A 782 -2.94 -13.53 -28.03
CA LYS A 782 -2.31 -13.45 -29.37
C LYS A 782 -1.88 -14.84 -29.89
N SER A 783 -2.75 -15.50 -30.64
CA SER A 783 -2.64 -16.89 -31.08
C SER A 783 -1.75 -17.11 -32.31
N GLY A 784 -0.48 -16.65 -32.26
CA GLY A 784 0.41 -16.66 -33.43
C GLY A 784 1.89 -16.93 -33.14
N THR A 785 2.31 -18.20 -33.19
CA THR A 785 3.71 -18.73 -33.25
C THR A 785 4.73 -18.35 -32.17
N THR A 786 4.67 -17.17 -31.57
CA THR A 786 5.63 -16.61 -30.60
C THR A 786 5.53 -17.21 -29.19
N ALA A 787 4.39 -17.83 -28.84
CA ALA A 787 4.13 -18.40 -27.51
C ALA A 787 5.05 -19.57 -27.08
N ARG A 788 5.99 -19.99 -27.94
CA ARG A 788 6.92 -21.10 -27.69
C ARG A 788 8.03 -20.74 -26.70
N ASP A 789 8.43 -19.47 -26.60
CA ASP A 789 9.51 -19.05 -25.71
C ASP A 789 9.03 -18.79 -24.28
N ALA A 790 9.87 -19.13 -23.29
CA ALA A 790 9.54 -18.90 -21.87
C ALA A 790 9.39 -17.39 -21.56
N GLN A 791 10.22 -16.55 -22.19
CA GLN A 791 10.13 -15.09 -22.07
C GLN A 791 8.84 -14.52 -22.69
N ALA A 792 8.34 -15.13 -23.77
CA ALA A 792 7.06 -14.74 -24.38
C ALA A 792 5.88 -15.06 -23.46
N ARG A 793 5.86 -16.25 -22.84
CA ARG A 793 4.84 -16.62 -21.84
C ARG A 793 4.87 -15.71 -20.60
N SER A 794 6.06 -15.34 -20.12
CA SER A 794 6.21 -14.38 -19.02
C SER A 794 5.63 -13.00 -19.39
N ARG A 795 5.98 -12.45 -20.56
CA ARG A 795 5.42 -11.19 -21.07
C ARG A 795 3.90 -11.26 -21.24
N GLN A 796 3.37 -12.32 -21.84
CA GLN A 796 1.92 -12.51 -22.02
C GLN A 796 1.18 -12.61 -20.68
N SER A 797 1.78 -13.25 -19.66
CA SER A 797 1.22 -13.30 -18.30
C SER A 797 1.18 -11.91 -17.64
N LEU A 798 2.19 -11.07 -17.87
CA LEU A 798 2.22 -9.68 -17.40
C LEU A 798 1.21 -8.80 -18.17
N GLU A 799 1.14 -8.91 -19.50
CA GLU A 799 0.10 -8.23 -20.32
C GLU A 799 -1.31 -8.58 -19.82
N ARG A 800 -1.58 -9.88 -19.57
CA ARG A 800 -2.86 -10.35 -18.99
C ARG A 800 -3.09 -9.75 -17.60
N TYR A 801 -2.10 -9.80 -16.70
CA TYR A 801 -2.25 -9.23 -15.36
C TYR A 801 -2.57 -7.73 -15.42
N LEU A 802 -1.83 -6.94 -16.21
CA LEU A 802 -2.06 -5.51 -16.35
C LEU A 802 -3.45 -5.19 -16.95
N HIS A 803 -3.98 -6.01 -17.87
CA HIS A 803 -5.33 -5.85 -18.41
C HIS A 803 -6.42 -5.96 -17.33
N TYR A 804 -6.36 -7.00 -16.48
CA TYR A 804 -7.33 -7.19 -15.40
C TYR A 804 -7.09 -6.24 -14.22
N TYR A 805 -5.83 -5.94 -13.88
CA TYR A 805 -5.48 -5.02 -12.79
C TYR A 805 -5.93 -3.58 -13.06
N ASN A 806 -5.68 -3.05 -14.27
CA ASN A 806 -6.08 -1.68 -14.60
C ASN A 806 -7.61 -1.49 -14.50
N ARG A 807 -8.41 -2.52 -14.83
CA ARG A 807 -9.87 -2.49 -14.69
C ARG A 807 -10.32 -2.62 -13.24
N TYR A 808 -9.69 -3.50 -12.45
CA TYR A 808 -9.88 -3.57 -11.00
C TYR A 808 -9.62 -2.20 -10.33
N ALA A 809 -8.43 -1.62 -10.54
CA ALA A 809 -8.04 -0.35 -9.93
C ALA A 809 -8.93 0.82 -10.38
N ASN A 810 -9.28 0.88 -11.67
CA ASN A 810 -10.19 1.91 -12.19
C ASN A 810 -11.59 1.83 -11.59
N HIS A 811 -12.19 0.64 -11.43
CA HIS A 811 -13.50 0.54 -10.77
C HIS A 811 -13.44 0.86 -9.28
N GLU A 812 -12.34 0.57 -8.58
CA GLU A 812 -12.15 1.03 -7.21
C GLU A 812 -12.04 2.57 -7.11
N GLN A 813 -11.33 3.20 -8.06
CA GLN A 813 -11.25 4.66 -8.15
C GLN A 813 -12.60 5.29 -8.51
N SER A 814 -13.30 4.75 -9.51
CA SER A 814 -14.64 5.19 -9.91
C SER A 814 -15.64 5.12 -8.75
N ALA A 815 -15.63 4.05 -7.95
CA ALA A 815 -16.51 3.92 -6.79
C ALA A 815 -16.23 4.99 -5.71
N LYS A 816 -14.97 5.42 -5.54
CA LYS A 816 -14.61 6.54 -4.66
C LYS A 816 -15.10 7.88 -5.24
N LEU A 817 -14.91 8.10 -6.54
CA LEU A 817 -15.35 9.32 -7.23
C LEU A 817 -16.88 9.47 -7.28
N ASP A 818 -17.64 8.38 -7.49
CA ASP A 818 -19.11 8.39 -7.43
C ASP A 818 -19.61 8.69 -6.01
N LYS A 819 -18.99 8.13 -4.96
CA LYS A 819 -19.34 8.44 -3.58
C LYS A 819 -19.07 9.92 -3.24
N ASP A 820 -17.92 10.43 -3.67
CA ASP A 820 -17.55 11.84 -3.54
C ASP A 820 -18.44 12.76 -4.38
N LEU A 821 -19.03 12.29 -5.48
CA LEU A 821 -20.01 13.01 -6.30
C LEU A 821 -21.37 13.03 -5.60
N TYR A 822 -21.85 11.89 -5.13
CA TYR A 822 -23.09 11.78 -4.36
C TYR A 822 -23.10 12.71 -3.14
N LEU A 823 -22.04 12.72 -2.32
CA LEU A 823 -21.90 13.60 -1.15
C LEU A 823 -21.84 15.11 -1.49
N LYS A 824 -21.65 15.47 -2.76
CA LYS A 824 -21.77 16.86 -3.27
C LYS A 824 -23.18 17.13 -3.81
N THR A 825 -23.79 16.15 -4.48
CA THR A 825 -25.15 16.21 -5.00
C THR A 825 -26.19 16.26 -3.87
N GLU A 826 -26.07 15.42 -2.86
CA GLU A 826 -26.87 15.43 -1.62
C GLU A 826 -26.92 16.84 -1.00
N LYS A 827 -25.75 17.42 -0.68
CA LYS A 827 -25.65 18.75 -0.05
C LYS A 827 -26.23 19.87 -0.93
N LYS A 828 -26.06 19.79 -2.25
CA LYS A 828 -26.69 20.71 -3.20
C LYS A 828 -28.20 20.51 -3.28
N MET A 829 -28.68 19.27 -3.19
CA MET A 829 -30.10 18.96 -3.25
C MET A 829 -30.83 19.36 -1.96
N MET A 830 -30.22 19.23 -0.79
CA MET A 830 -30.71 19.84 0.47
C MET A 830 -30.78 21.38 0.36
N SER A 831 -29.81 22.01 -0.31
CA SER A 831 -29.86 23.45 -0.58
C SER A 831 -30.97 23.82 -1.57
N LEU A 832 -31.20 23.01 -2.61
CA LEU A 832 -32.26 23.22 -3.60
C LEU A 832 -33.66 22.92 -3.02
N GLN A 833 -33.78 21.98 -2.08
CA GLN A 833 -35.02 21.69 -1.35
C GLN A 833 -35.63 22.95 -0.74
N SER A 834 -34.78 23.85 -0.20
CA SER A 834 -35.19 25.15 0.35
C SER A 834 -35.60 26.21 -0.68
N GLN A 835 -35.42 25.96 -1.98
CA GLN A 835 -35.62 26.92 -3.07
C GLN A 835 -36.61 26.45 -4.14
N SER A 836 -36.72 25.14 -4.39
CA SER A 836 -37.50 24.55 -5.48
C SER A 836 -38.64 23.63 -5.04
N GLY A 837 -38.89 23.50 -3.74
CA GLY A 837 -40.11 22.84 -3.21
C GLY A 837 -40.19 21.31 -3.35
N MET A 838 -39.11 20.64 -3.77
CA MET A 838 -39.07 19.17 -3.82
C MET A 838 -39.27 18.56 -2.43
N SER A 839 -40.04 17.48 -2.34
CA SER A 839 -40.27 16.79 -1.07
C SER A 839 -39.06 15.91 -0.67
N TRP A 840 -38.91 15.62 0.62
CA TRP A 840 -37.79 14.79 1.12
C TRP A 840 -37.80 13.36 0.53
N ILE A 841 -39.00 12.82 0.27
CA ILE A 841 -39.23 11.53 -0.41
C ILE A 841 -38.58 11.51 -1.80
N GLU A 842 -38.47 12.66 -2.46
CA GLU A 842 -37.89 12.80 -3.80
C GLU A 842 -36.37 12.93 -3.80
N VAL A 843 -35.73 12.98 -2.63
CA VAL A 843 -34.27 12.82 -2.51
C VAL A 843 -33.89 11.34 -2.35
N GLN A 844 -34.75 10.54 -1.71
CA GLN A 844 -34.48 9.15 -1.33
C GLN A 844 -34.22 8.20 -2.52
N PHE A 845 -34.75 8.50 -3.71
CA PHE A 845 -34.48 7.69 -4.90
C PHE A 845 -33.02 7.81 -5.37
N LEU A 846 -32.38 8.97 -5.17
CA LEU A 846 -30.98 9.22 -5.55
C LEU A 846 -30.01 8.56 -4.57
N ASP A 847 -30.36 8.47 -3.30
CA ASP A 847 -29.65 7.63 -2.32
C ASP A 847 -29.70 6.15 -2.74
N THR A 848 -30.90 5.63 -3.01
CA THR A 848 -31.11 4.26 -3.47
C THR A 848 -30.31 3.95 -4.75
N ALA A 849 -30.33 4.87 -5.72
CA ALA A 849 -29.58 4.75 -6.97
C ALA A 849 -28.06 4.86 -6.78
N SER A 850 -27.59 5.72 -5.87
CA SER A 850 -26.18 5.85 -5.49
C SER A 850 -25.66 4.58 -4.80
N HIS A 851 -26.43 4.02 -3.87
CA HIS A 851 -26.11 2.75 -3.22
C HIS A 851 -26.09 1.58 -4.22
N ALA A 852 -27.05 1.52 -5.15
CA ALA A 852 -27.06 0.53 -6.22
C ALA A 852 -25.82 0.67 -7.14
N LEU A 853 -25.47 1.89 -7.55
CA LEU A 853 -24.28 2.18 -8.36
C LEU A 853 -22.98 1.74 -7.65
N GLN A 854 -22.83 2.09 -6.38
CA GLN A 854 -21.69 1.68 -5.55
C GLN A 854 -21.59 0.15 -5.41
N GLN A 855 -22.70 -0.54 -5.15
CA GLN A 855 -22.74 -2.01 -5.08
C GLN A 855 -22.40 -2.66 -6.43
N CYS A 856 -22.89 -2.12 -7.54
CA CYS A 856 -22.59 -2.63 -8.87
C CYS A 856 -21.12 -2.39 -9.26
N ARG A 857 -20.53 -1.23 -8.93
CA ARG A 857 -19.09 -0.98 -9.12
C ARG A 857 -18.20 -1.86 -8.25
N GLN A 858 -18.56 -2.10 -6.98
CA GLN A 858 -17.84 -3.04 -6.12
C GLN A 858 -17.90 -4.46 -6.72
N THR A 859 -19.07 -4.88 -7.24
CA THR A 859 -19.22 -6.18 -7.91
C THR A 859 -18.33 -6.26 -9.17
N LEU A 860 -18.39 -5.26 -10.06
CA LEU A 860 -17.56 -5.19 -11.28
C LEU A 860 -16.06 -5.21 -10.99
N LYS A 861 -15.61 -4.51 -9.95
CA LYS A 861 -14.21 -4.59 -9.50
C LYS A 861 -13.79 -6.04 -9.24
N TRP A 862 -14.62 -6.82 -8.55
CA TRP A 862 -14.32 -8.21 -8.20
C TRP A 862 -14.60 -9.21 -9.33
N THR A 863 -15.47 -8.93 -10.30
CA THR A 863 -15.59 -9.76 -11.52
C THR A 863 -14.29 -9.77 -12.32
N TYR A 864 -13.56 -8.66 -12.39
CA TYR A 864 -12.23 -8.64 -13.03
C TYR A 864 -11.17 -9.45 -12.26
N ALA A 865 -11.20 -9.45 -10.93
CA ALA A 865 -10.33 -10.31 -10.11
C ALA A 865 -10.66 -11.81 -10.26
N PHE A 866 -11.93 -12.16 -10.46
CA PHE A 866 -12.39 -13.51 -10.76
C PHE A 866 -11.94 -13.95 -12.17
N ALA A 867 -12.24 -13.13 -13.18
CA ALA A 867 -11.94 -13.38 -14.59
C ALA A 867 -10.45 -13.62 -14.87
N PHE A 868 -9.55 -12.92 -14.17
CA PHE A 868 -8.11 -13.15 -14.28
C PHE A 868 -7.73 -14.63 -14.06
N TYR A 869 -8.35 -15.28 -13.06
CA TYR A 869 -8.09 -16.67 -12.68
C TYR A 869 -8.93 -17.71 -13.42
N LEU A 870 -9.95 -17.33 -14.19
CA LEU A 870 -10.76 -18.27 -14.97
C LEU A 870 -9.98 -18.89 -16.14
N ALA A 871 -10.07 -20.21 -16.28
CA ALA A 871 -9.60 -20.94 -17.45
C ALA A 871 -10.69 -20.90 -18.54
N ARG A 872 -10.31 -20.52 -19.77
CA ARG A 872 -11.24 -20.17 -20.84
C ARG A 872 -12.10 -21.37 -21.29
N ASN A 873 -13.42 -21.21 -21.15
CA ASN A 873 -14.44 -22.18 -21.53
C ASN A 873 -15.77 -21.46 -21.91
N ASN A 874 -16.79 -22.19 -22.33
CA ASN A 874 -18.08 -21.60 -22.75
C ASN A 874 -18.76 -20.75 -21.65
N LEU A 875 -18.66 -21.16 -20.38
CA LEU A 875 -19.18 -20.39 -19.23
C LEU A 875 -18.41 -19.09 -19.02
N THR A 876 -17.10 -19.06 -19.31
CA THR A 876 -16.32 -17.81 -19.23
C THR A 876 -16.74 -16.79 -20.28
N GLU A 877 -17.18 -17.24 -21.47
CA GLU A 877 -17.64 -16.33 -22.51
C GLU A 877 -19.03 -15.76 -22.18
N ILE A 878 -19.95 -16.58 -21.66
CA ILE A 878 -21.22 -16.14 -21.08
C ILE A 878 -21.00 -15.16 -19.91
N PHE A 879 -20.04 -15.44 -19.03
CA PHE A 879 -19.71 -14.57 -17.90
C PHE A 879 -19.13 -13.22 -18.34
N GLU A 880 -18.22 -13.19 -19.32
CA GLU A 880 -17.69 -11.95 -19.87
C GLU A 880 -18.77 -11.13 -20.61
N ASP A 881 -19.73 -11.77 -21.26
CA ASP A 881 -20.85 -11.08 -21.89
C ASP A 881 -21.83 -10.53 -20.82
N ASN A 882 -22.14 -11.30 -19.76
CA ASN A 882 -22.89 -10.84 -18.59
C ASN A 882 -22.18 -9.68 -17.85
N GLN A 883 -20.85 -9.72 -17.74
CA GLN A 883 -20.02 -8.66 -17.16
C GLN A 883 -20.12 -7.37 -17.97
N LYS A 884 -20.04 -7.47 -19.30
CA LYS A 884 -20.18 -6.35 -20.24
C LYS A 884 -21.56 -5.69 -20.16
N ASP A 885 -22.63 -6.50 -20.08
CA ASP A 885 -24.00 -5.98 -19.91
C ASP A 885 -24.17 -5.21 -18.59
N LEU A 886 -23.51 -5.66 -17.50
CA LEU A 886 -23.48 -4.93 -16.23
C LEU A 886 -22.60 -3.66 -16.29
N GLU A 887 -21.45 -3.70 -16.96
CA GLU A 887 -20.56 -2.54 -17.10
C GLU A 887 -21.24 -1.42 -17.89
N MET A 888 -21.85 -1.73 -19.04
CA MET A 888 -22.60 -0.74 -19.83
C MET A 888 -23.77 -0.14 -19.06
N ALA A 889 -24.49 -0.93 -18.25
CA ALA A 889 -25.55 -0.44 -17.38
C ALA A 889 -25.00 0.55 -16.32
N VAL A 890 -23.90 0.18 -15.66
CA VAL A 890 -23.24 0.96 -14.61
C VAL A 890 -22.69 2.29 -15.13
N GLU A 891 -22.01 2.30 -16.27
CA GLU A 891 -21.51 3.56 -16.84
C GLU A 891 -22.66 4.47 -17.29
N SER A 892 -23.74 3.91 -17.87
CA SER A 892 -24.91 4.71 -18.25
C SER A 892 -25.72 5.23 -17.04
N LEU A 893 -25.59 4.62 -15.86
CA LEU A 893 -26.12 5.16 -14.60
C LEU A 893 -25.20 6.25 -14.01
N SER A 894 -23.89 6.01 -13.95
CA SER A 894 -22.87 6.96 -13.47
C SER A 894 -22.87 8.25 -14.31
N GLU A 895 -23.01 8.14 -15.63
CA GLU A 895 -23.18 9.27 -16.56
C GLU A 895 -24.35 10.20 -16.17
N MET A 896 -25.47 9.68 -15.69
CA MET A 896 -26.61 10.51 -15.29
C MET A 896 -26.36 11.27 -13.99
N PHE A 897 -25.57 10.72 -13.07
CA PHE A 897 -25.13 11.43 -11.86
C PHE A 897 -24.12 12.56 -12.15
N GLU A 898 -23.42 12.51 -13.29
CA GLU A 898 -22.50 13.57 -13.73
C GLU A 898 -23.17 14.72 -14.50
N LYS A 899 -24.48 14.62 -14.79
CA LYS A 899 -25.27 15.71 -15.40
C LYS A 899 -25.56 16.86 -14.42
N PRO A 900 -25.90 18.07 -14.91
CA PRO A 900 -26.29 19.19 -14.05
C PRO A 900 -27.51 18.85 -13.18
N ILE A 901 -27.47 19.24 -11.90
CA ILE A 901 -28.51 18.91 -10.92
C ILE A 901 -29.87 19.51 -11.30
N ASP A 902 -29.86 20.65 -12.00
CA ASP A 902 -31.04 21.36 -12.52
C ASP A 902 -31.82 20.56 -13.59
N GLN A 903 -31.30 19.39 -14.00
CA GLN A 903 -31.93 18.45 -14.94
C GLN A 903 -32.27 17.08 -14.30
N LEU A 904 -31.98 16.87 -13.00
CA LEU A 904 -32.21 15.58 -12.34
C LEU A 904 -33.67 15.33 -11.96
N SER A 905 -34.51 16.37 -11.88
CA SER A 905 -35.96 16.25 -11.70
C SER A 905 -36.59 15.46 -12.84
N ASP A 906 -36.24 15.84 -14.06
CA ASP A 906 -36.86 15.35 -15.29
C ASP A 906 -36.36 13.93 -15.62
N LEU A 907 -35.14 13.61 -15.19
CA LEU A 907 -34.50 12.30 -15.33
C LEU A 907 -34.86 11.30 -14.21
N LYS A 908 -35.76 11.65 -13.29
CA LYS A 908 -36.18 10.80 -12.14
C LYS A 908 -36.61 9.39 -12.56
N VAL A 909 -37.38 9.27 -13.64
CA VAL A 909 -37.83 7.97 -14.19
C VAL A 909 -36.66 7.19 -14.79
N ASP A 910 -35.86 7.83 -15.66
CA ASP A 910 -34.67 7.21 -16.27
C ASP A 910 -33.67 6.69 -15.22
N ILE A 911 -33.48 7.44 -14.13
CA ILE A 911 -32.59 7.06 -13.02
C ILE A 911 -33.13 5.82 -12.30
N LEU A 912 -34.44 5.76 -12.03
CA LEU A 912 -35.09 4.60 -11.42
C LEU A 912 -35.01 3.36 -12.33
N ASP A 913 -35.32 3.50 -13.62
CA ASP A 913 -35.31 2.39 -14.57
C ASP A 913 -33.89 1.86 -14.83
N LYS A 914 -32.88 2.73 -14.99
CA LYS A 914 -31.48 2.29 -15.07
C LYS A 914 -30.99 1.69 -13.76
N THR A 915 -31.45 2.17 -12.60
CA THR A 915 -31.13 1.57 -11.29
C THR A 915 -31.70 0.15 -11.17
N ALA A 916 -32.97 -0.04 -11.55
CA ALA A 916 -33.60 -1.35 -11.61
C ALA A 916 -32.88 -2.28 -12.60
N TYR A 917 -32.48 -1.77 -13.77
CA TYR A 917 -31.72 -2.52 -14.78
C TYR A 917 -30.32 -2.93 -14.29
N CYS A 918 -29.56 -2.02 -13.68
CA CYS A 918 -28.26 -2.31 -13.06
C CYS A 918 -28.38 -3.42 -12.02
N ASN A 919 -29.34 -3.29 -11.09
CA ASN A 919 -29.59 -4.29 -10.07
C ASN A 919 -30.00 -5.64 -10.69
N LYS A 920 -30.86 -5.65 -11.71
CA LYS A 920 -31.24 -6.87 -12.45
C LYS A 920 -30.04 -7.55 -13.10
N ARG A 921 -29.15 -6.80 -13.77
CA ARG A 921 -27.94 -7.35 -14.39
C ARG A 921 -26.92 -7.86 -13.36
N ARG A 922 -26.76 -7.16 -12.24
CA ARG A 922 -25.95 -7.65 -11.10
C ARG A 922 -26.51 -8.95 -10.53
N VAL A 923 -27.82 -9.03 -10.30
CA VAL A 923 -28.49 -10.24 -9.79
C VAL A 923 -28.33 -11.43 -10.74
N ILE A 924 -28.46 -11.22 -12.06
CA ILE A 924 -28.24 -12.28 -13.07
C ILE A 924 -26.80 -12.80 -12.97
N LEU A 925 -25.80 -11.92 -13.07
CA LEU A 925 -24.38 -12.29 -13.02
C LEU A 925 -24.01 -13.04 -11.73
N LEU A 926 -24.51 -12.57 -10.59
CA LEU A 926 -24.25 -13.20 -9.28
C LEU A 926 -24.97 -14.53 -9.09
N SER A 927 -26.16 -14.71 -9.67
CA SER A 927 -26.89 -15.99 -9.59
C SER A 927 -26.22 -17.05 -10.47
N ASP A 928 -25.90 -16.68 -11.71
CA ASP A 928 -25.18 -17.50 -12.70
C ASP A 928 -23.82 -18.00 -12.16
N THR A 929 -22.99 -17.08 -11.63
CA THR A 929 -21.72 -17.48 -11.01
C THR A 929 -21.89 -18.34 -9.75
N ALA A 930 -22.89 -18.07 -8.90
CA ALA A 930 -23.11 -18.82 -7.67
C ALA A 930 -23.65 -20.24 -7.92
N GLU A 931 -24.52 -20.45 -8.92
CA GLU A 931 -24.98 -21.78 -9.31
C GLU A 931 -23.82 -22.62 -9.87
N ALA A 932 -23.03 -22.07 -10.79
CA ALA A 932 -21.85 -22.77 -11.32
C ALA A 932 -20.72 -22.97 -10.27
N LEU A 933 -20.58 -22.10 -9.26
CA LEU A 933 -19.68 -22.32 -8.11
C LEU A 933 -20.18 -23.45 -7.19
N LYS A 934 -21.50 -23.53 -6.98
CA LYS A 934 -22.13 -24.57 -6.16
C LYS A 934 -22.06 -25.95 -6.81
N ASN A 935 -22.13 -26.00 -8.14
CA ASN A 935 -22.02 -27.22 -8.94
C ASN A 935 -20.56 -27.62 -9.28
N GLU A 936 -19.57 -26.79 -8.94
CA GLU A 936 -18.14 -26.96 -9.27
C GLU A 936 -17.83 -26.97 -10.78
N GLU A 937 -18.62 -26.24 -11.58
CA GLU A 937 -18.47 -26.16 -13.04
C GLU A 937 -17.35 -25.19 -13.49
N TRP A 938 -16.86 -24.33 -12.60
CA TRP A 938 -15.79 -23.37 -12.91
C TRP A 938 -14.39 -24.01 -12.93
N SER A 939 -13.75 -23.99 -14.10
CA SER A 939 -12.32 -24.29 -14.26
C SER A 939 -11.45 -23.05 -14.00
N PHE A 940 -10.44 -23.18 -13.14
CA PHE A 940 -9.50 -22.11 -12.78
C PHE A 940 -8.07 -22.43 -13.23
N ASN A 941 -7.28 -21.39 -13.54
CA ASN A 941 -5.87 -21.48 -13.91
C ASN A 941 -4.93 -21.75 -12.71
N VAL A 942 -5.47 -21.85 -11.49
CA VAL A 942 -4.73 -21.95 -10.23
C VAL A 942 -5.53 -22.82 -9.26
N ASP A 943 -4.85 -23.73 -8.55
CA ASP A 943 -5.49 -24.62 -7.58
C ASP A 943 -6.25 -23.86 -6.48
N LEU A 944 -7.46 -24.33 -6.15
CA LEU A 944 -8.28 -23.81 -5.05
C LEU A 944 -8.05 -24.55 -3.71
N SER A 945 -7.22 -25.60 -3.71
CA SER A 945 -6.71 -26.22 -2.50
C SER A 945 -5.70 -25.30 -1.81
N SER A 946 -5.97 -25.03 -0.54
CA SER A 946 -5.10 -24.30 0.40
C SER A 946 -5.20 -24.95 1.77
#